data_AF-A0A0G0TMA5-F1
#
_entry.id   AF-A0A0G0TMA5-F1
#
_cell.length_a   1.000
_cell.length_b   1.000
_cell.length_c   1.000
_cell.angle_alpha   90.00
_cell.angle_beta   90.00
_cell.angle_gamma   90.00
#
_symmetry.space_group_name_H-M   'P 1'
#
loop_
_entity.id
_entity.type
_entity.pdbx_description
1 polymer ?
#
loop_
_entity_poly.entity_id
_entity_poly.type
_entity_poly.pdbx_seq_one_letter_code
_entity_poly.pdbx_strand_id
1 'polypeptide(L)'
;MVVEIVIEHAFSFVPRTLNARGKSKLINGVIKNIFMSNLFKSKFLLGLVVALALVVSTASTASAAITSTLKMGMSNSQVMELQQNLNGAGFVVSTSGAGSVGYESNFFGPKTKAAVMAYQASKGLTADGVFGPLSRAAWTGGAVSGNFPAGCTSASGYSPTTGTKCDSMNANTFPAGCTSASGFSATTGLACSGTTTTTTTQTGPVSAMLASDNPASGTLVAGQATADLAHFTFDGTGTVTAVTLQRLGVSADTTPSNVYLFDGATRLTDAASVGSNGKVTFTAPTGLFTVAGSKTISVKSDIAASTSGQTVGLMLATFTTSSGTVTANLSGNIFTIASATLATVSAGTVTPSSATIDPGANITLWQSTLTISNRDVWMKRLSLRNLGSAPAASFANFKLFVSGVQVGTATGVDANGYVTFDMTAAPTLLISGARVVRVDADIVSGASRTVQFSLRNAADVDFVDSSFGVNITPASTPWTATTANTISGSSGGTLTIAKDISSPSINLVNAASDAVIGTFKVTAYGESIKLETIRATFTSSDAGITQLRNGRILINGVQYGSTATLNEDSHGTLAYTSYTLNYTVVPGSPVLLELRADIYDNDGTDSITAGTDTINATIAAGSTNAQRVDSLGSFSAPASAVASNTLTIASTSLTLSKNGTYTNQTTTLPANGFKIGSWNLAGSSVEPVLLSTLSFDVDESGITTEFDEGDMTNLYVVVKNGSTIVAQPTPLSTGSTGDNLNFSINYTLPVGQSLSIELFADLADDTLDKVAG
;
A
#
# COMPACT_ATOMS: atom_id res chain seq x y z
N MET A 1 18.21 -7.39 -56.26
CA MET A 1 17.96 -7.16 -57.69
C MET A 1 17.27 -5.80 -57.83
N VAL A 2 18.03 -4.79 -58.27
CA VAL A 2 17.62 -3.60 -59.06
C VAL A 2 16.24 -2.94 -58.77
N VAL A 3 16.30 -1.68 -58.29
CA VAL A 3 15.36 -0.54 -58.53
C VAL A 3 14.01 -0.49 -57.78
N GLU A 4 14.02 0.27 -56.68
CA GLU A 4 13.32 1.58 -56.51
C GLU A 4 12.11 1.93 -57.41
N ILE A 5 10.97 2.31 -56.81
CA ILE A 5 9.90 3.05 -57.52
C ILE A 5 9.37 4.19 -56.64
N VAL A 6 9.34 5.41 -57.19
CA VAL A 6 8.62 6.59 -56.69
C VAL A 6 7.30 6.73 -57.45
N ILE A 7 6.21 7.06 -56.76
CA ILE A 7 4.97 7.60 -57.37
C ILE A 7 4.43 8.75 -56.52
N GLU A 8 4.01 9.82 -57.21
CA GLU A 8 3.40 11.03 -56.65
C GLU A 8 2.14 11.38 -57.49
N HIS A 9 1.15 12.07 -56.88
CA HIS A 9 -0.01 12.73 -57.56
C HIS A 9 -1.04 11.82 -58.30
N ALA A 10 -2.31 12.20 -58.55
CA ALA A 10 -3.21 13.23 -57.97
C ALA A 10 -4.69 13.01 -58.43
N PHE A 11 -5.60 13.90 -58.01
CA PHE A 11 -7.03 14.04 -58.39
C PHE A 11 -8.03 13.00 -57.79
N SER A 12 -9.33 13.29 -57.58
CA SER A 12 -10.17 14.40 -58.10
C SER A 12 -11.26 14.95 -57.12
N PHE A 13 -11.68 16.21 -57.36
CA PHE A 13 -12.99 16.87 -57.13
C PHE A 13 -13.94 16.39 -56.00
N VAL A 14 -14.23 17.17 -54.92
CA VAL A 14 -15.00 18.45 -54.84
C VAL A 14 -16.42 18.33 -55.44
N PRO A 15 -17.51 18.77 -54.76
CA PRO A 15 -17.64 19.69 -53.62
C PRO A 15 -18.23 19.01 -52.35
N ARG A 16 -18.92 19.60 -51.34
CA ARG A 16 -19.53 20.94 -50.99
C ARG A 16 -19.66 20.97 -49.43
N THR A 17 -19.91 22.03 -48.65
CA THR A 17 -20.32 23.45 -48.86
C THR A 17 -19.65 24.36 -47.79
N LEU A 18 -20.36 25.33 -47.19
CA LEU A 18 -19.97 26.24 -46.09
C LEU A 18 -20.56 25.73 -44.74
N ASN A 19 -20.12 26.13 -43.54
CA ASN A 19 -19.84 27.51 -43.10
C ASN A 19 -18.80 27.63 -41.95
N ALA A 20 -18.40 28.86 -41.65
CA ALA A 20 -17.31 29.26 -40.74
C ALA A 20 -17.77 29.44 -39.26
N ARG A 21 -16.95 29.80 -38.24
CA ARG A 21 -15.57 30.34 -38.15
C ARG A 21 -15.06 30.19 -36.70
N GLY A 22 -13.78 29.86 -36.42
CA GLY A 22 -13.31 29.73 -35.03
C GLY A 22 -11.79 29.68 -34.79
N LYS A 23 -11.31 30.61 -33.96
CA LYS A 23 -9.96 30.81 -33.36
C LYS A 23 -9.42 29.57 -32.59
N SER A 24 -8.12 29.41 -32.26
CA SER A 24 -6.87 30.16 -32.54
C SER A 24 -5.65 29.34 -32.12
N LYS A 25 -4.47 29.51 -32.74
CA LYS A 25 -3.21 28.90 -32.26
C LYS A 25 -2.56 29.70 -31.12
N LEU A 26 -1.97 28.93 -30.20
CA LEU A 26 -1.03 29.31 -29.14
C LEU A 26 0.10 28.26 -29.18
N ILE A 27 1.34 28.53 -28.77
CA ILE A 27 1.99 29.78 -28.30
C ILE A 27 3.46 29.75 -28.78
N ASN A 28 4.23 30.83 -28.64
CA ASN A 28 5.70 30.71 -28.72
C ASN A 28 6.41 31.72 -27.80
N GLY A 29 7.39 31.22 -27.04
CA GLY A 29 8.46 31.97 -26.39
C GLY A 29 9.79 31.26 -26.70
N VAL A 30 10.95 31.63 -26.15
CA VAL A 30 11.31 32.60 -25.11
C VAL A 30 12.74 33.13 -25.48
N ILE A 31 13.35 33.99 -24.66
CA ILE A 31 14.73 33.84 -24.09
C ILE A 31 15.60 35.13 -24.07
N LYS A 32 16.18 35.41 -22.87
CA LYS A 32 17.40 36.17 -22.50
C LYS A 32 17.45 37.71 -22.35
N ASN A 33 17.89 38.08 -21.13
CA ASN A 33 19.00 39.01 -20.79
C ASN A 33 18.84 40.55 -20.81
N ILE A 34 19.54 41.32 -19.96
CA ILE A 34 20.05 41.09 -18.58
C ILE A 34 20.45 42.45 -17.91
N PHE A 35 20.45 42.52 -16.58
CA PHE A 35 21.08 43.55 -15.70
C PHE A 35 20.58 45.02 -15.70
N MET A 36 20.73 45.63 -14.51
CA MET A 36 20.92 47.07 -14.17
C MET A 36 20.15 48.14 -14.98
N SER A 37 19.33 48.99 -14.34
CA SER A 37 19.84 50.00 -13.39
C SER A 37 18.71 50.81 -12.73
N ASN A 38 19.05 51.52 -11.65
CA ASN A 38 18.11 52.37 -10.89
C ASN A 38 17.88 53.76 -11.53
N LEU A 39 16.85 54.44 -11.02
CA LEU A 39 16.77 55.91 -10.89
C LEU A 39 16.42 56.70 -12.17
N PHE A 40 15.12 56.69 -12.53
CA PHE A 40 14.54 57.70 -13.42
C PHE A 40 14.79 59.11 -12.89
N LYS A 41 15.59 59.90 -13.62
CA LYS A 41 15.96 61.27 -13.24
C LYS A 41 14.89 62.28 -13.68
N SER A 42 14.51 63.12 -12.71
CA SER A 42 14.09 64.53 -12.86
C SER A 42 13.30 64.96 -14.11
N LYS A 43 12.01 65.23 -13.87
CA LYS A 43 11.32 66.50 -14.16
C LYS A 43 11.93 67.41 -15.26
N PHE A 44 11.12 67.71 -16.27
CA PHE A 44 10.97 69.09 -16.75
C PHE A 44 9.48 69.41 -16.98
N LEU A 45 9.07 70.66 -16.77
CA LEU A 45 7.68 71.10 -16.84
C LEU A 45 7.48 72.08 -18.01
N LEU A 46 6.33 71.96 -18.69
CA LEU A 46 5.52 73.07 -19.21
C LEU A 46 4.15 72.47 -19.63
N GLY A 47 2.99 73.10 -19.41
CA GLY A 47 2.74 74.32 -18.63
C GLY A 47 1.48 75.07 -19.10
N LEU A 48 0.29 74.61 -18.73
CA LEU A 48 -0.94 75.42 -18.80
C LEU A 48 -1.93 75.00 -17.70
N VAL A 49 -2.78 75.92 -17.25
CA VAL A 49 -3.66 75.79 -16.07
C VAL A 49 -5.06 76.34 -16.41
N VAL A 50 -6.06 75.96 -15.62
CA VAL A 50 -7.44 76.50 -15.58
C VAL A 50 -8.39 76.02 -16.69
N ALA A 51 -9.13 74.94 -16.41
CA ALA A 51 -10.57 74.87 -16.66
C ALA A 51 -11.21 73.72 -15.85
N LEU A 52 -12.53 73.83 -15.64
CA LEU A 52 -13.47 72.83 -15.14
C LEU A 52 -13.29 72.26 -13.72
N ALA A 53 -14.36 72.49 -12.95
CA ALA A 53 -14.65 71.98 -11.63
C ALA A 53 -14.51 70.46 -11.48
N LEU A 54 -14.33 70.05 -10.22
CA LEU A 54 -14.30 68.65 -9.79
C LEU A 54 -15.70 68.01 -9.94
N VAL A 55 -16.03 67.55 -11.15
CA VAL A 55 -17.15 66.64 -11.35
C VAL A 55 -16.77 65.31 -10.69
N VAL A 56 -17.23 65.12 -9.46
CA VAL A 56 -17.20 63.81 -8.79
C VAL A 56 -18.19 62.92 -9.54
N SER A 57 -17.70 62.29 -10.61
CA SER A 57 -18.43 61.24 -11.29
C SER A 57 -18.56 60.06 -10.34
N THR A 58 -19.67 60.00 -9.61
CA THR A 58 -20.12 58.80 -8.90
C THR A 58 -20.44 57.74 -9.94
N ALA A 59 -19.41 57.10 -10.47
CA ALA A 59 -19.51 55.97 -11.36
C ALA A 59 -20.12 54.82 -10.58
N SER A 60 -21.45 54.75 -10.60
CA SER A 60 -22.24 53.67 -10.02
C SER A 60 -21.93 52.39 -10.79
N THR A 61 -20.87 51.70 -10.38
CA THR A 61 -20.65 50.30 -10.72
C THR A 61 -21.82 49.52 -10.14
N ALA A 62 -22.84 49.29 -10.95
CA ALA A 62 -23.93 48.40 -10.58
C ALA A 62 -23.30 47.07 -10.18
N SER A 63 -23.54 46.62 -8.94
CA SER A 63 -23.23 45.24 -8.56
C SER A 63 -23.89 44.36 -9.62
N ALA A 64 -23.12 43.48 -10.23
CA ALA A 64 -23.75 42.41 -10.97
C ALA A 64 -24.54 41.59 -9.93
N ALA A 65 -25.73 41.13 -10.33
CA ALA A 65 -26.45 40.23 -9.47
C ALA A 65 -25.65 38.92 -9.42
N ILE A 66 -25.19 38.53 -8.22
CA ILE A 66 -24.75 37.15 -7.98
C ILE A 66 -26.00 36.27 -8.21
N THR A 67 -26.15 35.71 -9.41
CA THR A 67 -27.33 34.93 -9.79
C THR A 67 -27.17 33.44 -9.51
N SER A 68 -25.94 32.93 -9.60
CA SER A 68 -25.64 31.53 -9.34
C SER A 68 -25.45 31.22 -7.85
N THR A 69 -25.56 29.94 -7.51
CA THR A 69 -25.24 29.43 -6.17
C THR A 69 -23.75 29.09 -6.11
N LEU A 70 -23.00 29.82 -5.28
CA LEU A 70 -21.54 29.70 -5.20
C LEU A 70 -21.13 28.80 -4.02
N LYS A 71 -20.13 27.93 -4.24
CA LYS A 71 -19.62 27.00 -3.22
C LYS A 71 -18.12 26.75 -3.38
N MET A 72 -17.52 26.16 -2.35
CA MET A 72 -16.11 25.73 -2.33
C MET A 72 -15.72 24.96 -3.61
N GLY A 73 -14.56 25.33 -4.17
CA GLY A 73 -14.01 24.74 -5.39
C GLY A 73 -14.43 25.42 -6.70
N MET A 74 -15.39 26.34 -6.69
CA MET A 74 -15.76 27.10 -7.90
C MET A 74 -14.71 28.15 -8.29
N SER A 75 -14.52 28.33 -9.59
CA SER A 75 -13.70 29.39 -10.19
C SER A 75 -14.52 30.21 -11.19
N ASN A 76 -15.02 31.40 -10.82
CA ASN A 76 -15.73 32.31 -11.73
C ASN A 76 -15.77 33.77 -11.21
N SER A 77 -16.23 34.71 -12.04
CA SER A 77 -16.29 36.15 -11.71
C SER A 77 -17.25 36.50 -10.58
N GLN A 78 -18.38 35.80 -10.43
CA GLN A 78 -19.31 36.01 -9.31
C GLN A 78 -18.70 35.60 -7.96
N VAL A 79 -17.66 34.74 -7.94
CA VAL A 79 -16.89 34.46 -6.72
C VAL A 79 -16.01 35.65 -6.31
N MET A 80 -15.39 36.34 -7.27
CA MET A 80 -14.60 37.55 -7.00
C MET A 80 -15.52 38.67 -6.50
N GLU A 81 -16.68 38.85 -7.12
CA GLU A 81 -17.72 39.78 -6.68
C GLU A 81 -18.26 39.42 -5.28
N LEU A 82 -18.45 38.13 -4.98
CA LEU A 82 -18.81 37.67 -3.63
C LEU A 82 -17.72 38.01 -2.61
N GLN A 83 -16.43 37.87 -2.96
CA GLN A 83 -15.33 38.23 -2.07
C GLN A 83 -15.28 39.73 -1.81
N GLN A 84 -15.48 40.56 -2.83
CA GLN A 84 -15.54 42.02 -2.70
C GLN A 84 -16.71 42.45 -1.81
N ASN A 85 -17.88 41.84 -2.04
CA ASN A 85 -19.09 42.06 -1.24
C ASN A 85 -18.92 41.64 0.22
N LEU A 86 -18.35 40.46 0.50
CA LEU A 86 -18.07 39.98 1.86
C LEU A 86 -17.04 40.88 2.58
N ASN A 87 -15.94 41.22 1.91
CA ASN A 87 -14.93 42.15 2.43
C ASN A 87 -15.54 43.52 2.77
N GLY A 88 -16.34 44.10 1.87
CA GLY A 88 -17.03 45.38 2.08
C GLY A 88 -18.11 45.33 3.17
N ALA A 89 -18.74 44.18 3.40
CA ALA A 89 -19.71 43.95 4.47
C ALA A 89 -19.08 43.55 5.82
N GLY A 90 -17.74 43.56 5.94
CA GLY A 90 -17.01 43.25 7.18
C GLY A 90 -16.70 41.76 7.39
N PHE A 91 -17.14 40.87 6.51
CA PHE A 91 -16.84 39.44 6.54
C PHE A 91 -15.52 39.16 5.80
N VAL A 92 -14.42 39.69 6.35
CA VAL A 92 -13.09 39.70 5.72
C VAL A 92 -12.65 38.28 5.33
N VAL A 93 -12.48 38.05 4.03
CA VAL A 93 -12.08 36.77 3.45
C VAL A 93 -10.60 36.48 3.70
N SER A 94 -9.74 37.49 3.61
CA SER A 94 -8.32 37.39 3.98
C SER A 94 -7.76 38.74 4.43
N THR A 95 -6.80 38.73 5.36
CA THR A 95 -6.06 39.94 5.77
C THR A 95 -4.89 40.25 4.83
N SER A 96 -4.44 39.29 4.03
CA SER A 96 -3.43 39.48 2.97
C SER A 96 -3.53 38.42 1.86
N GLY A 97 -2.94 38.72 0.69
CA GLY A 97 -2.88 37.81 -0.45
C GLY A 97 -4.23 37.58 -1.14
N ALA A 98 -4.35 36.51 -1.92
CA ALA A 98 -5.58 36.20 -2.66
C ALA A 98 -6.82 36.15 -1.74
N GLY A 99 -7.81 36.96 -2.06
CA GLY A 99 -9.04 37.14 -1.28
C GLY A 99 -9.02 38.31 -0.28
N SER A 100 -7.90 39.00 -0.06
CA SER A 100 -7.90 40.23 0.75
C SER A 100 -8.47 41.43 0.00
N VAL A 101 -8.80 42.49 0.73
CA VAL A 101 -9.38 43.74 0.18
C VAL A 101 -8.53 44.28 -0.98
N GLY A 102 -9.11 44.39 -2.17
CA GLY A 102 -8.42 44.84 -3.39
C GLY A 102 -7.54 43.79 -4.07
N TYR A 103 -7.50 42.57 -3.56
CA TYR A 103 -6.80 41.39 -4.09
C TYR A 103 -7.75 40.18 -4.16
N GLU A 104 -9.04 40.42 -4.36
CA GLU A 104 -10.05 39.37 -4.47
C GLU A 104 -9.80 38.44 -5.65
N SER A 105 -10.27 37.20 -5.53
CA SER A 105 -9.95 36.13 -6.45
C SER A 105 -11.21 35.48 -7.01
N ASN A 106 -11.11 34.97 -8.24
CA ASN A 106 -12.19 34.19 -8.86
C ASN A 106 -12.42 32.82 -8.19
N PHE A 107 -11.60 32.40 -7.21
CA PHE A 107 -11.62 31.04 -6.64
C PHE A 107 -12.25 30.99 -5.24
N PHE A 108 -13.19 30.06 -5.03
CA PHE A 108 -13.90 29.88 -3.77
C PHE A 108 -13.12 28.88 -2.89
N GLY A 109 -12.13 29.41 -2.16
CA GLY A 109 -11.29 28.62 -1.25
C GLY A 109 -11.89 28.42 0.15
N PRO A 110 -11.16 27.75 1.06
CA PRO A 110 -11.56 27.59 2.46
C PRO A 110 -11.81 28.92 3.19
N LYS A 111 -11.01 29.94 2.88
CA LYS A 111 -11.18 31.32 3.36
C LYS A 111 -12.53 31.91 2.95
N THR A 112 -12.88 31.81 1.66
CA THR A 112 -14.17 32.24 1.13
C THR A 112 -15.33 31.50 1.79
N LYS A 113 -15.19 30.19 2.05
CA LYS A 113 -16.19 29.41 2.78
C LYS A 113 -16.39 29.93 4.20
N ALA A 114 -15.32 30.18 4.95
CA ALA A 114 -15.40 30.70 6.32
C ALA A 114 -16.10 32.07 6.39
N ALA A 115 -15.80 32.98 5.45
CA ALA A 115 -16.48 34.27 5.35
C ALA A 115 -17.98 34.13 5.02
N VAL A 116 -18.36 33.22 4.11
CA VAL A 116 -19.78 32.92 3.82
C VAL A 116 -20.49 32.32 5.04
N MET A 117 -19.84 31.43 5.79
CA MET A 117 -20.39 30.86 7.03
C MET A 117 -20.62 31.94 8.10
N ALA A 118 -19.67 32.86 8.28
CA ALA A 118 -19.80 33.99 9.20
C ALA A 118 -20.94 34.95 8.79
N TYR A 119 -21.04 35.25 7.49
CA TYR A 119 -22.17 36.01 6.93
C TYR A 119 -23.51 35.31 7.18
N GLN A 120 -23.63 34.01 6.88
CA GLN A 120 -24.85 33.24 7.11
C GLN A 120 -25.29 33.26 8.58
N ALA A 121 -24.36 33.03 9.50
CA ALA A 121 -24.61 33.11 10.94
C ALA A 121 -25.12 34.51 11.36
N SER A 122 -24.55 35.60 10.81
CA SER A 122 -25.00 36.98 11.08
C SER A 122 -26.43 37.28 10.59
N LYS A 123 -26.97 36.44 9.69
CA LYS A 123 -28.32 36.55 9.12
C LYS A 123 -29.29 35.52 9.68
N GLY A 124 -28.89 34.75 10.70
CA GLY A 124 -29.72 33.68 11.26
C GLY A 124 -29.93 32.48 10.31
N LEU A 125 -29.07 32.33 9.29
CA LEU A 125 -29.10 31.22 8.35
C LEU A 125 -28.20 30.07 8.82
N THR A 126 -28.53 28.85 8.40
CA THR A 126 -27.62 27.70 8.50
C THR A 126 -26.28 28.04 7.83
N ALA A 127 -25.20 28.05 8.60
CA ALA A 127 -23.85 28.39 8.14
C ALA A 127 -23.18 27.21 7.40
N ASP A 128 -23.72 26.81 6.25
CA ASP A 128 -23.19 25.71 5.43
C ASP A 128 -21.97 26.09 4.56
N GLY A 129 -21.74 27.40 4.37
CA GLY A 129 -20.69 27.94 3.52
C GLY A 129 -21.03 27.96 2.03
N VAL A 130 -22.30 27.89 1.67
CA VAL A 130 -22.82 27.95 0.31
C VAL A 130 -23.60 29.26 0.11
N PHE A 131 -23.20 30.07 -0.87
CA PHE A 131 -23.89 31.31 -1.18
C PHE A 131 -25.10 31.04 -2.11
N GLY A 132 -26.09 30.36 -1.56
CA GLY A 132 -27.33 29.94 -2.23
C GLY A 132 -28.47 30.95 -2.17
N PRO A 133 -29.69 30.57 -2.61
CA PRO A 133 -30.84 31.48 -2.73
C PRO A 133 -31.19 32.23 -1.43
N LEU A 134 -31.11 31.56 -0.27
CA LEU A 134 -31.39 32.19 1.03
C LEU A 134 -30.29 33.19 1.42
N SER A 135 -29.01 32.84 1.22
CA SER A 135 -27.86 33.73 1.43
C SER A 135 -27.97 34.99 0.56
N ARG A 136 -28.48 34.85 -0.67
CA ARG A 136 -28.78 35.96 -1.60
C ARG A 136 -30.00 36.78 -1.19
N ALA A 137 -31.10 36.16 -0.77
CA ALA A 137 -32.29 36.87 -0.29
C ALA A 137 -31.96 37.74 0.94
N ALA A 138 -31.20 37.19 1.89
CA ALA A 138 -30.69 37.94 3.04
C ALA A 138 -29.66 39.05 2.66
N TRP A 139 -29.07 38.98 1.45
CA TRP A 139 -28.16 40.00 0.92
C TRP A 139 -28.93 41.16 0.28
N THR A 140 -30.04 40.87 -0.40
CA THR A 140 -30.89 41.85 -1.09
C THR A 140 -32.08 42.35 -0.25
N GLY A 141 -32.21 41.90 1.01
CA GLY A 141 -33.29 42.31 1.92
C GLY A 141 -34.64 41.63 1.66
N GLY A 142 -34.67 40.54 0.89
CA GLY A 142 -35.87 39.74 0.64
C GLY A 142 -36.28 38.93 1.86
N ALA A 143 -37.60 38.73 2.05
CA ALA A 143 -38.15 37.93 3.13
C ALA A 143 -37.67 36.47 3.06
N VAL A 144 -37.15 35.95 4.18
CA VAL A 144 -36.58 34.59 4.26
C VAL A 144 -37.52 33.68 5.04
N SER A 145 -38.27 32.82 4.35
CA SER A 145 -39.17 31.84 4.96
C SER A 145 -38.88 30.43 4.42
N GLY A 146 -38.27 29.58 5.25
CA GLY A 146 -37.98 28.18 4.92
C GLY A 146 -36.64 27.72 5.50
N ASN A 147 -36.68 27.00 6.62
CA ASN A 147 -35.48 26.43 7.25
C ASN A 147 -35.18 25.04 6.65
N PHE A 148 -34.70 25.01 5.41
CA PHE A 148 -34.43 23.76 4.69
C PHE A 148 -33.19 23.01 5.22
N PRO A 149 -33.14 21.67 5.10
CA PRO A 149 -31.94 20.87 5.40
C PRO A 149 -30.71 21.32 4.58
N ALA A 150 -29.52 21.14 5.14
CA ALA A 150 -28.26 21.53 4.50
C ALA A 150 -28.12 20.92 3.08
N GLY A 151 -27.76 21.74 2.10
CA GLY A 151 -27.64 21.35 0.70
C GLY A 151 -28.93 21.44 -0.15
N CYS A 152 -30.10 21.66 0.44
CA CYS A 152 -31.34 21.92 -0.28
C CYS A 152 -31.43 23.36 -0.81
N THR A 153 -31.94 23.55 -2.03
CA THR A 153 -32.14 24.87 -2.67
C THR A 153 -33.60 25.20 -2.97
N SER A 154 -34.52 24.26 -2.71
CA SER A 154 -35.97 24.36 -2.88
C SER A 154 -36.64 23.34 -1.96
N ALA A 155 -37.92 23.51 -1.63
CA ALA A 155 -38.70 22.50 -0.88
C ALA A 155 -38.83 21.16 -1.63
N SER A 156 -38.77 21.19 -2.97
CA SER A 156 -38.77 20.00 -3.83
C SER A 156 -37.40 19.34 -3.91
N GLY A 157 -37.37 18.00 -3.86
CA GLY A 157 -36.18 17.17 -4.05
C GLY A 157 -35.60 16.62 -2.75
N TYR A 158 -34.37 16.10 -2.83
CA TYR A 158 -33.57 15.57 -1.72
C TYR A 158 -32.22 16.28 -1.70
N SER A 159 -31.66 16.48 -0.50
CA SER A 159 -30.33 17.09 -0.38
C SER A 159 -29.26 16.17 -1.00
N PRO A 160 -28.42 16.68 -1.92
CA PRO A 160 -27.32 15.91 -2.48
C PRO A 160 -26.18 15.67 -1.46
N THR A 161 -26.23 16.29 -0.28
CA THR A 161 -25.22 16.12 0.78
C THR A 161 -25.69 15.29 1.97
N THR A 162 -26.98 15.35 2.33
CA THR A 162 -27.54 14.62 3.49
C THR A 162 -28.57 13.55 3.13
N GLY A 163 -29.00 13.43 1.87
CA GLY A 163 -30.00 12.46 1.42
C GLY A 163 -31.43 12.70 1.95
N THR A 164 -31.64 13.74 2.76
CA THR A 164 -32.93 14.11 3.36
C THR A 164 -33.82 14.85 2.36
N LYS A 165 -35.13 14.55 2.36
CA LYS A 165 -36.11 15.29 1.55
C LYS A 165 -36.21 16.75 1.99
N CYS A 166 -36.29 17.68 1.03
CA CYS A 166 -36.11 19.12 1.28
C CYS A 166 -37.31 19.86 1.91
N ASP A 167 -38.44 19.17 2.13
CA ASP A 167 -39.63 19.65 2.86
C ASP A 167 -39.81 19.00 4.25
N SER A 168 -38.89 18.08 4.61
CA SER A 168 -38.68 17.40 5.90
C SER A 168 -39.84 17.38 6.92
N MET A 169 -40.69 16.35 6.85
CA MET A 169 -41.47 15.84 8.02
C MET A 169 -41.63 14.30 8.07
N ASN A 170 -41.00 13.52 7.17
CA ASN A 170 -41.00 12.06 7.26
C ASN A 170 -39.77 11.41 6.59
N ALA A 171 -39.37 10.24 7.07
CA ALA A 171 -37.98 9.75 6.98
C ALA A 171 -37.72 8.67 5.91
N ASN A 172 -37.59 9.07 4.65
CA ASN A 172 -36.90 8.29 3.62
C ASN A 172 -35.59 9.00 3.25
N THR A 173 -34.47 8.58 3.86
CA THR A 173 -33.12 9.05 3.54
C THR A 173 -32.43 8.10 2.57
N PHE A 174 -32.07 8.63 1.40
CA PHE A 174 -31.19 7.92 0.45
C PHE A 174 -29.71 8.11 0.83
N PRO A 175 -28.79 7.25 0.35
CA PRO A 175 -27.35 7.48 0.51
C PRO A 175 -26.93 8.87 0.04
N ALA A 176 -25.99 9.51 0.76
CA ALA A 176 -25.45 10.81 0.34
C ALA A 176 -24.88 10.74 -1.09
N GLY A 177 -25.19 11.74 -1.92
CA GLY A 177 -24.89 11.74 -3.36
C GLY A 177 -25.97 11.13 -4.27
N CYS A 178 -27.10 10.64 -3.73
CA CYS A 178 -28.29 10.26 -4.50
C CYS A 178 -29.30 11.42 -4.64
N THR A 179 -29.90 11.55 -5.82
CA THR A 179 -30.98 12.54 -6.10
C THR A 179 -32.33 11.89 -6.47
N SER A 180 -32.36 10.55 -6.59
CA SER A 180 -33.51 9.72 -6.97
C SER A 180 -33.41 8.35 -6.30
N ALA A 181 -34.54 7.64 -6.18
CA ALA A 181 -34.58 6.26 -5.67
C ALA A 181 -33.95 5.21 -6.63
N SER A 182 -33.60 5.64 -7.85
CA SER A 182 -32.94 4.86 -8.89
C SER A 182 -31.55 5.43 -9.19
N GLY A 183 -30.63 4.55 -9.60
CA GLY A 183 -29.23 4.87 -9.87
C GLY A 183 -28.28 4.49 -8.74
N PHE A 184 -27.06 5.00 -8.80
CA PHE A 184 -26.01 4.85 -7.78
C PHE A 184 -25.55 6.24 -7.33
N SER A 185 -25.11 6.36 -6.07
CA SER A 185 -24.58 7.61 -5.53
C SER A 185 -23.33 8.04 -6.30
N ALA A 186 -23.35 9.27 -6.81
CA ALA A 186 -22.19 9.90 -7.44
C ALA A 186 -21.06 10.28 -6.45
N THR A 187 -21.20 9.91 -5.17
CA THR A 187 -20.24 10.22 -4.10
C THR A 187 -19.74 8.97 -3.37
N THR A 188 -20.56 7.92 -3.25
CA THR A 188 -20.19 6.68 -2.53
C THR A 188 -20.26 5.41 -3.37
N GLY A 189 -20.78 5.47 -4.60
CA GLY A 189 -20.95 4.30 -5.48
C GLY A 189 -22.04 3.30 -5.03
N LEU A 190 -22.71 3.53 -3.90
CA LEU A 190 -23.78 2.67 -3.39
C LEU A 190 -25.09 2.86 -4.19
N ALA A 191 -25.89 1.80 -4.32
CA ALA A 191 -27.17 1.86 -5.02
C ALA A 191 -28.18 2.75 -4.26
N CYS A 192 -28.83 3.67 -4.97
CA CYS A 192 -29.79 4.61 -4.38
C CYS A 192 -31.12 3.97 -3.96
N SER A 193 -31.33 2.70 -4.28
CA SER A 193 -32.44 1.87 -3.76
C SER A 193 -32.19 1.36 -2.33
N GLY A 194 -30.97 1.47 -1.80
CA GLY A 194 -30.64 1.08 -0.43
C GLY A 194 -31.23 2.02 0.60
N THR A 195 -32.30 1.59 1.29
CA THR A 195 -32.83 2.26 2.49
C THR A 195 -31.75 2.32 3.55
N THR A 196 -31.11 3.47 3.69
CA THR A 196 -30.08 3.67 4.71
C THR A 196 -30.79 4.08 6.00
N THR A 197 -30.94 3.14 6.93
CA THR A 197 -31.56 3.39 8.23
C THR A 197 -30.71 4.40 8.99
N THR A 198 -31.07 5.68 8.95
CA THR A 198 -30.37 6.71 9.71
C THR A 198 -30.62 6.48 11.20
N THR A 199 -29.62 5.94 11.88
CA THR A 199 -29.54 5.93 13.34
C THR A 199 -29.46 7.37 13.85
N THR A 200 -30.62 7.97 14.07
CA THR A 200 -30.75 9.11 14.96
C THR A 200 -30.12 8.71 16.30
N THR A 201 -29.15 9.48 16.77
CA THR A 201 -28.50 9.26 18.08
C THR A 201 -29.51 9.57 19.18
N GLN A 202 -30.33 8.57 19.49
CA GLN A 202 -31.35 8.59 20.54
C GLN A 202 -30.67 8.78 21.91
N THR A 203 -30.50 10.02 22.35
CA THR A 203 -29.94 10.33 23.67
C THR A 203 -31.02 10.14 24.73
N GLY A 204 -30.89 9.10 25.55
CA GLY A 204 -31.86 8.79 26.61
C GLY A 204 -31.57 7.47 27.31
N PRO A 205 -32.31 7.14 28.39
CA PRO A 205 -32.27 5.82 29.01
C PRO A 205 -32.71 4.75 28.00
N VAL A 206 -32.18 3.54 28.14
CA VAL A 206 -32.51 2.45 27.20
C VAL A 206 -33.99 2.06 27.32
N SER A 207 -34.72 2.14 26.21
CA SER A 207 -36.05 1.59 26.02
C SER A 207 -35.99 0.33 25.15
N ALA A 208 -37.11 -0.40 25.04
CA ALA A 208 -37.24 -1.54 24.13
C ALA A 208 -38.58 -1.49 23.40
N MET A 209 -38.62 -2.05 22.19
CA MET A 209 -39.82 -2.33 21.41
C MET A 209 -39.70 -3.68 20.69
N LEU A 210 -40.82 -4.23 20.21
CA LEU A 210 -40.79 -5.36 19.28
C LEU A 210 -40.18 -4.87 17.95
N ALA A 211 -39.18 -5.57 17.43
CA ALA A 211 -38.48 -5.12 16.22
C ALA A 211 -39.36 -5.24 14.97
N SER A 212 -39.13 -4.39 13.98
CA SER A 212 -39.88 -4.39 12.71
C SER A 212 -39.61 -5.61 11.83
N ASP A 213 -38.52 -6.33 12.08
CA ASP A 213 -38.12 -7.58 11.43
C ASP A 213 -38.43 -8.83 12.28
N ASN A 214 -39.17 -8.69 13.38
CA ASN A 214 -39.52 -9.79 14.28
C ASN A 214 -40.20 -10.96 13.53
N PRO A 215 -39.75 -12.21 13.72
CA PRO A 215 -40.17 -13.36 12.91
C PRO A 215 -41.68 -13.59 12.95
N ALA A 216 -42.28 -13.73 11.77
CA ALA A 216 -43.70 -14.00 11.60
C ALA A 216 -44.08 -15.38 12.15
N SER A 217 -45.27 -15.49 12.75
CA SER A 217 -45.81 -16.76 13.28
C SER A 217 -45.84 -17.85 12.19
N GLY A 218 -45.30 -19.02 12.51
CA GLY A 218 -45.25 -20.16 11.59
C GLY A 218 -45.05 -21.50 12.31
N THR A 219 -44.69 -22.52 11.54
CA THR A 219 -44.45 -23.89 12.04
C THR A 219 -42.95 -24.15 12.19
N LEU A 220 -42.53 -24.53 13.40
CA LEU A 220 -41.19 -25.05 13.71
C LEU A 220 -41.19 -26.58 13.60
N VAL A 221 -40.01 -27.18 13.42
CA VAL A 221 -39.79 -28.63 13.42
C VAL A 221 -39.18 -29.06 14.76
N ALA A 222 -39.73 -30.10 15.38
CA ALA A 222 -39.16 -30.70 16.59
C ALA A 222 -37.76 -31.27 16.32
N GLY A 223 -36.76 -30.88 17.12
CA GLY A 223 -35.35 -31.23 16.92
C GLY A 223 -34.52 -30.22 16.11
N GLN A 224 -35.12 -29.11 15.67
CA GLN A 224 -34.41 -28.03 14.98
C GLN A 224 -33.54 -27.20 15.95
N ALA A 225 -32.40 -26.72 15.48
CA ALA A 225 -31.54 -25.80 16.24
C ALA A 225 -31.98 -24.34 16.06
N THR A 226 -31.54 -23.46 16.96
CA THR A 226 -31.54 -21.98 16.82
C THR A 226 -32.77 -21.37 16.12
N ALA A 227 -33.96 -21.86 16.43
CA ALA A 227 -35.25 -21.36 15.93
C ALA A 227 -35.42 -19.88 16.30
N ASP A 228 -35.78 -19.04 15.32
CA ASP A 228 -36.02 -17.62 15.57
C ASP A 228 -37.41 -17.41 16.19
N LEU A 229 -37.46 -16.86 17.40
CA LEU A 229 -38.69 -16.77 18.20
C LEU A 229 -39.17 -15.33 18.44
N ALA A 230 -38.25 -14.38 18.64
CA ALA A 230 -38.59 -12.96 18.82
C ALA A 230 -37.39 -12.05 18.54
N HIS A 231 -37.63 -10.86 17.98
CA HIS A 231 -36.63 -9.79 17.89
C HIS A 231 -37.08 -8.57 18.69
N PHE A 232 -36.17 -8.00 19.47
CA PHE A 232 -36.42 -6.80 20.28
C PHE A 232 -35.42 -5.70 19.93
N THR A 233 -35.91 -4.54 19.49
CA THR A 233 -35.08 -3.36 19.26
C THR A 233 -34.98 -2.57 20.56
N PHE A 234 -33.74 -2.36 21.01
CA PHE A 234 -33.41 -1.51 22.15
C PHE A 234 -32.89 -0.17 21.63
N ASP A 235 -33.49 0.93 22.06
CA ASP A 235 -33.13 2.30 21.65
C ASP A 235 -32.62 3.09 22.85
N GLY A 236 -31.78 4.10 22.60
CA GLY A 236 -31.20 4.96 23.63
C GLY A 236 -29.69 4.82 23.77
N THR A 237 -29.18 5.10 24.97
CA THR A 237 -27.75 5.00 25.30
C THR A 237 -27.53 4.32 26.65
N GLY A 238 -26.85 3.17 26.67
CA GLY A 238 -26.50 2.47 27.91
C GLY A 238 -26.19 0.99 27.71
N THR A 239 -25.62 0.37 28.75
CA THR A 239 -25.31 -1.07 28.78
C THR A 239 -26.44 -1.84 29.47
N VAL A 240 -26.93 -2.90 28.82
CA VAL A 240 -27.90 -3.84 29.38
C VAL A 240 -27.11 -4.97 30.06
N THR A 241 -27.36 -5.21 31.34
CA THR A 241 -26.65 -6.20 32.19
C THR A 241 -27.49 -7.44 32.50
N ALA A 242 -28.81 -7.36 32.36
CA ALA A 242 -29.70 -8.53 32.45
C ALA A 242 -30.87 -8.45 31.46
N VAL A 243 -31.35 -9.61 31.03
CA VAL A 243 -32.56 -9.79 30.22
C VAL A 243 -33.34 -10.96 30.80
N THR A 244 -34.63 -10.74 31.12
CA THR A 244 -35.54 -11.80 31.54
C THR A 244 -36.67 -11.95 30.53
N LEU A 245 -36.79 -13.15 29.98
CA LEU A 245 -37.86 -13.55 29.07
C LEU A 245 -38.89 -14.41 29.79
N GLN A 246 -40.12 -14.45 29.26
CA GLN A 246 -41.19 -15.36 29.67
C GLN A 246 -41.61 -16.21 28.48
N ARG A 247 -41.73 -17.53 28.67
CA ARG A 247 -42.26 -18.48 27.69
C ARG A 247 -43.76 -18.26 27.47
N LEU A 248 -44.15 -18.21 26.19
CA LEU A 248 -45.52 -18.12 25.70
C LEU A 248 -45.94 -19.44 25.02
N GLY A 249 -47.25 -19.62 24.83
CA GLY A 249 -47.83 -20.80 24.19
C GLY A 249 -48.01 -22.00 25.14
N VAL A 250 -48.65 -23.04 24.63
CA VAL A 250 -48.89 -24.30 25.34
C VAL A 250 -47.76 -25.27 24.99
N SER A 251 -46.72 -25.25 25.82
CA SER A 251 -45.54 -26.11 25.73
C SER A 251 -45.03 -26.53 27.12
N ALA A 252 -44.15 -27.54 27.17
CA ALA A 252 -43.32 -27.85 28.34
C ALA A 252 -42.13 -26.89 28.45
N ASP A 253 -41.58 -26.70 29.66
CA ASP A 253 -40.38 -25.87 29.88
C ASP A 253 -39.12 -26.47 29.21
N THR A 254 -39.10 -27.77 28.95
CA THR A 254 -38.04 -28.45 28.18
C THR A 254 -38.13 -28.26 26.67
N THR A 255 -39.21 -27.63 26.15
CA THR A 255 -39.43 -27.47 24.71
C THR A 255 -38.44 -26.49 24.06
N PRO A 256 -38.18 -25.29 24.62
CA PRO A 256 -37.04 -24.46 24.26
C PRO A 256 -35.83 -24.93 25.08
N SER A 257 -35.11 -25.95 24.58
CA SER A 257 -34.12 -26.67 25.38
C SER A 257 -32.89 -25.84 25.71
N ASN A 258 -32.46 -25.00 24.77
CA ASN A 258 -31.43 -23.97 24.93
C ASN A 258 -31.95 -22.68 24.32
N VAL A 259 -31.97 -21.58 25.07
CA VAL A 259 -32.33 -20.24 24.58
C VAL A 259 -31.09 -19.35 24.55
N TYR A 260 -31.00 -18.49 23.53
CA TYR A 260 -29.83 -17.68 23.20
C TYR A 260 -30.20 -16.24 22.85
N LEU A 261 -29.31 -15.30 23.15
CA LEU A 261 -29.36 -13.92 22.64
C LEU A 261 -28.33 -13.72 21.52
N PHE A 262 -28.73 -13.05 20.44
CA PHE A 262 -27.91 -12.76 19.27
C PHE A 262 -27.98 -11.28 18.87
N ASP A 263 -26.84 -10.74 18.43
CA ASP A 263 -26.66 -9.40 17.87
C ASP A 263 -26.21 -9.58 16.42
N GLY A 264 -27.17 -9.63 15.49
CA GLY A 264 -26.96 -10.15 14.14
C GLY A 264 -26.47 -11.61 14.17
N ALA A 265 -25.30 -11.87 13.59
CA ALA A 265 -24.65 -13.18 13.59
C ALA A 265 -23.92 -13.53 14.92
N THR A 266 -23.62 -12.54 15.76
CA THR A 266 -22.82 -12.75 16.98
C THR A 266 -23.70 -13.24 18.12
N ARG A 267 -23.38 -14.41 18.71
CA ARG A 267 -24.05 -14.86 19.93
C ARG A 267 -23.50 -14.12 21.15
N LEU A 268 -24.36 -13.52 21.95
CA LEU A 268 -23.97 -12.69 23.11
C LEU A 268 -23.72 -13.49 24.39
N THR A 269 -24.33 -14.68 24.51
CA THR A 269 -24.30 -15.49 25.75
C THR A 269 -24.08 -16.97 25.44
N ASP A 270 -23.80 -17.76 26.47
CA ASP A 270 -24.08 -19.20 26.43
C ASP A 270 -25.61 -19.46 26.54
N ALA A 271 -26.00 -20.73 26.47
CA ALA A 271 -27.39 -21.15 26.58
C ALA A 271 -27.99 -20.83 27.97
N ALA A 272 -29.24 -20.38 28.00
CA ALA A 272 -30.08 -20.39 29.19
C ALA A 272 -31.29 -21.33 28.98
N SER A 273 -31.66 -22.08 30.01
CA SER A 273 -32.85 -22.95 30.00
C SER A 273 -34.06 -22.22 30.59
N VAL A 274 -35.27 -22.72 30.30
CA VAL A 274 -36.50 -22.25 30.95
C VAL A 274 -36.59 -22.80 32.37
N GLY A 275 -36.71 -21.93 33.37
CA GLY A 275 -37.00 -22.32 34.75
C GLY A 275 -38.45 -22.73 34.95
N SER A 276 -38.76 -23.40 36.06
CA SER A 276 -40.10 -23.92 36.40
C SER A 276 -41.19 -22.84 36.65
N ASN A 277 -40.84 -21.57 36.50
CA ASN A 277 -41.74 -20.42 36.47
C ASN A 277 -42.00 -19.91 35.02
N GLY A 278 -41.58 -20.66 34.01
CA GLY A 278 -41.63 -20.31 32.59
C GLY A 278 -40.69 -19.20 32.17
N LYS A 279 -39.72 -18.79 33.01
CA LYS A 279 -38.79 -17.68 32.70
C LYS A 279 -37.42 -18.17 32.25
N VAL A 280 -36.79 -17.37 31.39
CA VAL A 280 -35.38 -17.50 30.99
C VAL A 280 -34.68 -16.23 31.40
N THR A 281 -33.53 -16.32 32.09
CA THR A 281 -32.80 -15.15 32.58
C THR A 281 -31.34 -15.19 32.14
N PHE A 282 -30.92 -14.13 31.46
CA PHE A 282 -29.52 -13.86 31.12
C PHE A 282 -29.00 -12.73 32.02
N THR A 283 -27.79 -12.91 32.58
CA THR A 283 -27.12 -11.91 33.42
C THR A 283 -25.63 -11.88 33.11
N ALA A 284 -25.09 -10.69 32.85
CA ALA A 284 -23.66 -10.46 32.74
C ALA A 284 -23.31 -9.16 33.49
N PRO A 285 -22.58 -9.21 34.63
CA PRO A 285 -22.22 -8.03 35.40
C PRO A 285 -21.42 -6.98 34.63
N THR A 286 -20.66 -7.42 33.61
CA THR A 286 -19.89 -6.59 32.67
C THR A 286 -20.72 -6.04 31.51
N GLY A 287 -22.00 -6.38 31.42
CA GLY A 287 -22.88 -6.11 30.28
C GLY A 287 -23.08 -7.34 29.39
N LEU A 288 -24.33 -7.52 28.93
CA LEU A 288 -24.72 -8.45 27.87
C LEU A 288 -24.50 -7.80 26.48
N PHE A 289 -24.88 -6.52 26.36
CA PHE A 289 -24.67 -5.68 25.18
C PHE A 289 -24.76 -4.20 25.56
N THR A 290 -24.19 -3.34 24.71
CA THR A 290 -24.32 -1.87 24.84
C THR A 290 -25.14 -1.32 23.68
N VAL A 291 -26.09 -0.45 24.01
CA VAL A 291 -26.97 0.27 23.09
C VAL A 291 -26.41 1.68 22.90
N ALA A 292 -26.30 2.12 21.66
CA ALA A 292 -25.86 3.46 21.28
C ALA A 292 -26.65 3.91 20.04
N GLY A 293 -27.73 4.65 20.25
CA GLY A 293 -28.74 4.92 19.23
C GLY A 293 -29.80 3.83 19.21
N SER A 294 -29.52 2.72 18.52
CA SER A 294 -30.43 1.57 18.37
C SER A 294 -29.68 0.24 18.21
N LYS A 295 -30.25 -0.86 18.70
CA LYS A 295 -29.72 -2.24 18.57
C LYS A 295 -30.84 -3.28 18.64
N THR A 296 -31.02 -4.08 17.59
CA THR A 296 -31.93 -5.24 17.61
C THR A 296 -31.22 -6.48 18.14
N ILE A 297 -31.84 -7.15 19.12
CA ILE A 297 -31.40 -8.43 19.67
C ILE A 297 -32.39 -9.51 19.25
N SER A 298 -31.91 -10.54 18.57
CA SER A 298 -32.68 -11.74 18.23
C SER A 298 -32.64 -12.74 19.39
N VAL A 299 -33.78 -13.36 19.68
CA VAL A 299 -33.94 -14.42 20.67
C VAL A 299 -34.20 -15.73 19.94
N LYS A 300 -33.25 -16.66 20.04
CA LYS A 300 -33.29 -17.95 19.33
C LYS A 300 -33.28 -19.12 20.28
N SER A 301 -33.85 -20.26 19.88
CA SER A 301 -33.89 -21.46 20.73
C SER A 301 -33.73 -22.75 19.95
N ASP A 302 -32.99 -23.70 20.51
CA ASP A 302 -33.09 -25.10 20.09
C ASP A 302 -34.47 -25.64 20.54
N ILE A 303 -35.12 -26.40 19.66
CA ILE A 303 -36.44 -26.99 19.91
C ILE A 303 -36.27 -28.49 20.17
N ALA A 304 -36.64 -28.95 21.36
CA ALA A 304 -36.48 -30.35 21.74
C ALA A 304 -37.23 -31.32 20.79
N ALA A 305 -36.69 -32.52 20.61
CA ALA A 305 -37.35 -33.58 19.84
C ALA A 305 -38.68 -34.02 20.48
N SER A 306 -39.57 -34.64 19.69
CA SER A 306 -40.87 -35.15 20.14
C SER A 306 -41.85 -34.11 20.73
N THR A 307 -41.68 -32.83 20.38
CA THR A 307 -42.52 -31.70 20.83
C THR A 307 -43.66 -31.32 19.87
N SER A 308 -43.89 -32.14 18.82
CA SER A 308 -44.95 -31.94 17.82
C SER A 308 -46.33 -31.78 18.47
N GLY A 309 -47.12 -30.81 17.97
CA GLY A 309 -48.44 -30.43 18.51
C GLY A 309 -48.40 -29.37 19.63
N GLN A 310 -47.22 -29.01 20.16
CA GLN A 310 -47.09 -27.91 21.12
C GLN A 310 -47.03 -26.54 20.43
N THR A 311 -47.19 -25.48 21.22
CA THR A 311 -46.99 -24.08 20.78
C THR A 311 -46.00 -23.34 21.68
N VAL A 312 -45.17 -22.50 21.08
CA VAL A 312 -44.06 -21.81 21.77
C VAL A 312 -43.88 -20.38 21.26
N GLY A 313 -43.51 -19.46 22.15
CA GLY A 313 -43.08 -18.11 21.83
C GLY A 313 -42.33 -17.51 23.03
N LEU A 314 -41.77 -16.31 22.88
CA LEU A 314 -41.05 -15.63 23.97
C LEU A 314 -41.48 -14.15 24.08
N MET A 315 -41.66 -13.69 25.31
CA MET A 315 -41.92 -12.30 25.67
C MET A 315 -40.70 -11.72 26.39
N LEU A 316 -40.24 -10.53 26.00
CA LEU A 316 -39.30 -9.75 26.82
C LEU A 316 -40.06 -9.19 28.01
N ALA A 317 -39.89 -9.81 29.19
CA ALA A 317 -40.60 -9.41 30.40
C ALA A 317 -39.92 -8.21 31.05
N THR A 318 -38.61 -8.31 31.32
CA THR A 318 -37.80 -7.21 31.89
C THR A 318 -36.39 -7.20 31.31
N PHE A 319 -35.73 -6.04 31.38
CA PHE A 319 -34.30 -5.90 31.17
C PHE A 319 -33.69 -4.96 32.22
N THR A 320 -32.40 -5.10 32.52
CA THR A 320 -31.70 -4.30 33.53
C THR A 320 -30.55 -3.52 32.92
N THR A 321 -30.42 -2.27 33.35
CA THR A 321 -29.42 -1.28 32.95
C THR A 321 -28.72 -0.72 34.19
N SER A 322 -27.70 0.12 34.00
CA SER A 322 -27.13 0.92 35.11
C SER A 322 -28.15 1.86 35.77
N SER A 323 -29.20 2.28 35.07
CA SER A 323 -30.33 3.04 35.62
C SER A 323 -31.42 2.18 36.29
N GLY A 324 -31.25 0.86 36.36
CA GLY A 324 -32.16 -0.08 37.02
C GLY A 324 -32.90 -1.03 36.06
N THR A 325 -33.87 -1.76 36.60
CA THR A 325 -34.67 -2.75 35.86
C THR A 325 -35.93 -2.11 35.28
N VAL A 326 -36.14 -2.29 33.97
CA VAL A 326 -37.30 -1.83 33.22
C VAL A 326 -38.19 -3.04 32.92
N THR A 327 -39.50 -2.88 33.14
CA THR A 327 -40.52 -3.83 32.71
C THR A 327 -40.97 -3.49 31.30
N ALA A 328 -40.93 -4.45 30.39
CA ALA A 328 -41.21 -4.26 28.97
C ALA A 328 -42.51 -4.97 28.53
N ASN A 329 -42.71 -6.23 28.93
CA ASN A 329 -43.85 -7.08 28.54
C ASN A 329 -44.12 -7.12 27.02
N LEU A 330 -43.06 -7.15 26.21
CA LEU A 330 -43.14 -7.16 24.75
C LEU A 330 -43.20 -8.60 24.26
N SER A 331 -44.36 -9.05 23.77
CA SER A 331 -44.55 -10.41 23.27
C SER A 331 -44.08 -10.54 21.82
N GLY A 332 -43.21 -11.52 21.55
CA GLY A 332 -43.01 -12.05 20.21
C GLY A 332 -44.20 -12.90 19.75
N ASN A 333 -44.10 -13.45 18.54
CA ASN A 333 -45.14 -14.31 17.99
C ASN A 333 -45.15 -15.69 18.67
N ILE A 334 -46.29 -16.38 18.55
CA ILE A 334 -46.43 -17.78 18.94
C ILE A 334 -46.37 -18.65 17.67
N PHE A 335 -45.60 -19.73 17.76
CA PHE A 335 -45.34 -20.69 16.71
C PHE A 335 -45.94 -22.05 17.07
N THR A 336 -46.34 -22.82 16.07
CA THR A 336 -46.69 -24.24 16.22
C THR A 336 -45.46 -25.11 16.04
N ILE A 337 -45.46 -26.33 16.57
CA ILE A 337 -44.39 -27.31 16.36
C ILE A 337 -44.95 -28.54 15.64
N ALA A 338 -44.25 -29.00 14.60
CA ALA A 338 -44.55 -30.20 13.83
C ALA A 338 -43.36 -31.17 13.81
N SER A 339 -43.58 -32.40 13.33
CA SER A 339 -42.56 -33.43 13.18
C SER A 339 -42.15 -33.59 11.71
N ALA A 340 -40.85 -33.48 11.40
CA ALA A 340 -40.28 -33.79 10.10
C ALA A 340 -38.84 -34.31 10.23
N THR A 341 -38.40 -35.17 9.31
CA THR A 341 -37.02 -35.69 9.28
C THR A 341 -36.12 -34.68 8.57
N LEU A 342 -35.37 -33.89 9.35
CA LEU A 342 -34.42 -32.88 8.87
C LEU A 342 -33.19 -33.48 8.18
N ALA A 343 -32.46 -32.66 7.43
CA ALA A 343 -31.09 -32.93 7.00
C ALA A 343 -30.13 -32.98 8.20
N THR A 344 -28.97 -33.61 8.03
CA THR A 344 -27.93 -33.67 9.07
C THR A 344 -26.58 -33.28 8.51
N VAL A 345 -25.76 -32.64 9.35
CA VAL A 345 -24.36 -32.31 9.06
C VAL A 345 -23.49 -32.80 10.22
N SER A 346 -22.44 -33.55 9.92
CA SER A 346 -21.39 -33.94 10.87
C SER A 346 -20.01 -33.58 10.32
N ALA A 347 -19.03 -33.40 11.20
CA ALA A 347 -17.63 -33.19 10.82
C ALA A 347 -16.81 -34.48 10.97
N GLY A 348 -15.85 -34.68 10.07
CA GLY A 348 -14.70 -35.56 10.28
C GLY A 348 -13.63 -34.91 11.15
N THR A 349 -12.48 -35.58 11.28
CA THR A 349 -11.30 -35.07 12.01
C THR A 349 -10.93 -33.65 11.59
N VAL A 350 -10.75 -32.77 12.58
CA VAL A 350 -10.29 -31.39 12.35
C VAL A 350 -8.76 -31.35 12.23
N THR A 351 -8.27 -30.63 11.22
CA THR A 351 -6.84 -30.37 10.98
C THR A 351 -6.57 -28.87 10.79
N PRO A 352 -5.32 -28.38 10.93
CA PRO A 352 -4.15 -29.07 11.49
C PRO A 352 -4.34 -29.42 12.97
N SER A 353 -3.61 -30.44 13.44
CA SER A 353 -3.59 -30.88 14.83
C SER A 353 -2.15 -31.25 15.20
N SER A 354 -1.66 -30.77 16.35
CA SER A 354 -0.26 -30.94 16.80
C SER A 354 0.82 -30.40 15.84
N ALA A 355 0.47 -29.51 14.90
CA ALA A 355 1.42 -28.95 13.94
C ALA A 355 2.23 -27.79 14.54
N THR A 356 3.48 -27.63 14.07
CA THR A 356 4.13 -26.32 14.08
C THR A 356 3.63 -25.51 12.89
N ILE A 357 3.28 -24.25 13.11
CA ILE A 357 2.72 -23.36 12.11
C ILE A 357 3.59 -22.10 12.00
N ASP A 358 4.11 -21.81 10.82
CA ASP A 358 4.88 -20.60 10.54
C ASP A 358 3.96 -19.41 10.20
N PRO A 359 4.17 -18.23 10.82
CA PRO A 359 3.46 -17.00 10.47
C PRO A 359 3.71 -16.50 9.04
N GLY A 360 2.67 -15.86 8.51
CA GLY A 360 2.53 -15.52 7.11
C GLY A 360 1.05 -15.35 6.74
N ALA A 361 0.77 -15.18 5.45
CA ALA A 361 -0.57 -14.96 4.95
C ALA A 361 -1.27 -16.25 4.48
N ASN A 362 -2.59 -16.32 4.63
CA ASN A 362 -3.45 -17.44 4.19
C ASN A 362 -3.11 -18.81 4.81
N ILE A 363 -2.76 -18.82 6.10
CA ILE A 363 -2.40 -20.02 6.84
C ILE A 363 -3.66 -20.74 7.34
N THR A 364 -3.82 -22.04 7.05
CA THR A 364 -4.98 -22.84 7.50
C THR A 364 -4.95 -23.06 9.01
N LEU A 365 -5.97 -22.57 9.72
CA LEU A 365 -6.10 -22.69 11.18
C LEU A 365 -7.18 -23.70 11.62
N TRP A 366 -8.11 -24.04 10.71
CA TRP A 366 -9.13 -25.06 10.92
C TRP A 366 -9.58 -25.64 9.57
N GLN A 367 -9.75 -26.95 9.49
CA GLN A 367 -10.31 -27.65 8.33
C GLN A 367 -11.02 -28.91 8.79
N SER A 368 -12.17 -29.23 8.20
CA SER A 368 -12.76 -30.57 8.31
C SER A 368 -13.54 -30.92 7.03
N THR A 369 -13.65 -32.21 6.75
CA THR A 369 -14.62 -32.72 5.78
C THR A 369 -15.97 -32.87 6.47
N LEU A 370 -16.91 -31.98 6.14
CA LEU A 370 -18.30 -32.12 6.57
C LEU A 370 -19.00 -33.16 5.70
N THR A 371 -19.88 -33.95 6.33
CA THR A 371 -20.75 -34.93 5.66
C THR A 371 -22.19 -34.47 5.81
N ILE A 372 -22.85 -34.19 4.70
CA ILE A 372 -24.22 -33.68 4.63
C ILE A 372 -25.15 -34.80 4.13
N SER A 373 -26.19 -35.13 4.89
CA SER A 373 -27.06 -36.28 4.65
C SER A 373 -28.55 -35.93 4.61
N ASN A 374 -29.34 -36.84 4.04
CA ASN A 374 -30.77 -36.75 3.69
C ASN A 374 -31.11 -35.73 2.58
N ARG A 375 -30.60 -34.49 2.67
CA ARG A 375 -30.81 -33.40 1.71
C ARG A 375 -29.65 -32.41 1.72
N ASP A 376 -29.61 -31.55 0.73
CA ASP A 376 -28.71 -30.39 0.66
C ASP A 376 -29.04 -29.36 1.77
N VAL A 377 -28.06 -28.55 2.15
CA VAL A 377 -28.12 -27.67 3.32
C VAL A 377 -27.53 -26.30 2.98
N TRP A 378 -28.17 -25.20 3.40
CA TRP A 378 -27.58 -23.85 3.28
C TRP A 378 -26.80 -23.50 4.54
N MET A 379 -25.50 -23.21 4.42
CA MET A 379 -24.71 -22.62 5.49
C MET A 379 -24.87 -21.10 5.46
N LYS A 380 -25.55 -20.53 6.47
CA LYS A 380 -25.77 -19.09 6.64
C LYS A 380 -24.77 -18.43 7.59
N ARG A 381 -24.20 -19.18 8.53
CA ARG A 381 -23.23 -18.67 9.50
C ARG A 381 -22.32 -19.80 9.97
N LEU A 382 -21.05 -19.50 10.18
CA LEU A 382 -20.11 -20.37 10.91
C LEU A 382 -19.32 -19.53 11.91
N SER A 383 -19.27 -19.94 13.17
CA SER A 383 -18.44 -19.34 14.21
C SER A 383 -17.49 -20.38 14.80
N LEU A 384 -16.24 -20.00 15.03
CA LEU A 384 -15.20 -20.86 15.61
C LEU A 384 -14.49 -20.12 16.74
N ARG A 385 -14.42 -20.73 17.92
CA ARG A 385 -13.68 -20.20 19.07
C ARG A 385 -12.21 -20.62 19.00
N ASN A 386 -11.27 -19.69 19.18
CA ASN A 386 -9.90 -20.06 19.51
C ASN A 386 -9.82 -20.53 20.97
N LEU A 387 -9.24 -21.72 21.18
CA LEU A 387 -8.94 -22.29 22.49
C LEU A 387 -7.43 -22.23 22.83
N GLY A 388 -6.60 -21.80 21.88
CA GLY A 388 -5.17 -21.62 22.06
C GLY A 388 -4.78 -20.30 22.73
N SER A 389 -3.54 -20.19 23.20
CA SER A 389 -3.02 -19.03 23.93
C SER A 389 -2.64 -17.82 23.05
N ALA A 390 -2.76 -17.94 21.73
CA ALA A 390 -2.60 -16.84 20.79
C ALA A 390 -3.74 -15.80 20.93
N PRO A 391 -3.44 -14.50 21.18
CA PRO A 391 -4.45 -13.47 21.34
C PRO A 391 -5.15 -13.14 20.01
N ALA A 392 -6.31 -12.47 20.07
CA ALA A 392 -7.04 -12.02 18.89
C ALA A 392 -6.18 -11.21 17.90
N ALA A 393 -5.27 -10.37 18.42
CA ALA A 393 -4.36 -9.55 17.63
C ALA A 393 -3.21 -10.32 16.93
N SER A 394 -3.12 -11.65 17.09
CA SER A 394 -2.20 -12.50 16.33
C SER A 394 -2.78 -12.98 15.00
N PHE A 395 -4.04 -12.69 14.72
CA PHE A 395 -4.74 -13.12 13.50
C PHE A 395 -5.39 -11.95 12.77
N ALA A 396 -5.35 -11.97 11.44
CA ALA A 396 -6.04 -11.03 10.57
C ALA A 396 -6.64 -11.73 9.34
N ASN A 397 -7.52 -11.04 8.62
CA ASN A 397 -7.98 -11.41 7.26
C ASN A 397 -8.49 -12.86 7.13
N PHE A 398 -9.32 -13.32 8.06
CA PHE A 398 -9.89 -14.67 8.02
C PHE A 398 -10.74 -14.89 6.77
N LYS A 399 -10.59 -16.07 6.15
CA LYS A 399 -11.27 -16.49 4.91
C LYS A 399 -11.84 -17.89 5.10
N LEU A 400 -13.13 -18.04 4.82
CA LEU A 400 -13.84 -19.32 4.84
C LEU A 400 -13.93 -19.86 3.42
N PHE A 401 -13.49 -21.10 3.23
CA PHE A 401 -13.53 -21.83 1.98
C PHE A 401 -14.43 -23.07 2.09
N VAL A 402 -15.17 -23.37 1.02
CA VAL A 402 -15.95 -24.59 0.84
C VAL A 402 -15.57 -25.22 -0.50
N SER A 403 -15.14 -26.48 -0.48
CA SER A 403 -14.64 -27.21 -1.67
C SER A 403 -13.54 -26.46 -2.45
N GLY A 404 -12.75 -25.64 -1.76
CA GLY A 404 -11.68 -24.80 -2.34
C GLY A 404 -12.11 -23.42 -2.84
N VAL A 405 -13.41 -23.12 -2.90
CA VAL A 405 -13.94 -21.78 -3.25
C VAL A 405 -14.07 -20.94 -1.99
N GLN A 406 -13.60 -19.69 -2.01
CA GLN A 406 -13.82 -18.75 -0.90
C GLN A 406 -15.28 -18.29 -0.87
N VAL A 407 -15.95 -18.44 0.27
CA VAL A 407 -17.39 -18.13 0.43
C VAL A 407 -17.69 -17.11 1.53
N GLY A 408 -16.73 -16.82 2.40
CA GLY A 408 -16.90 -15.83 3.48
C GLY A 408 -15.58 -15.23 3.94
N THR A 409 -15.68 -14.11 4.66
CA THR A 409 -14.55 -13.44 5.32
C THR A 409 -14.94 -13.03 6.74
N ALA A 410 -13.94 -12.82 7.59
CA ALA A 410 -14.09 -12.17 8.89
C ALA A 410 -12.84 -11.33 9.19
N THR A 411 -13.01 -10.21 9.89
CA THR A 411 -11.93 -9.25 10.13
C THR A 411 -10.94 -9.69 11.21
N GLY A 412 -11.39 -10.48 12.18
CA GLY A 412 -10.58 -10.93 13.32
C GLY A 412 -11.36 -11.82 14.28
N VAL A 413 -10.81 -12.00 15.48
CA VAL A 413 -11.44 -12.72 16.60
C VAL A 413 -12.04 -11.72 17.58
N ASP A 414 -13.25 -11.98 18.08
CA ASP A 414 -13.96 -11.14 19.03
C ASP A 414 -13.47 -11.27 20.49
N ALA A 415 -14.05 -10.47 21.39
CA ALA A 415 -13.71 -10.46 22.82
C ALA A 415 -14.06 -11.77 23.56
N ASN A 416 -14.94 -12.60 23.01
CA ASN A 416 -15.29 -13.92 23.56
C ASN A 416 -14.36 -15.03 23.03
N GLY A 417 -13.49 -14.70 22.07
CA GLY A 417 -12.55 -15.61 21.41
C GLY A 417 -13.10 -16.25 20.12
N TYR A 418 -14.21 -15.77 19.56
CA TYR A 418 -14.81 -16.31 18.34
C TYR A 418 -14.44 -15.50 17.09
N VAL A 419 -14.11 -16.19 16.00
CA VAL A 419 -14.22 -15.65 14.64
C VAL A 419 -15.57 -16.08 14.06
N THR A 420 -16.35 -15.14 13.52
CA THR A 420 -17.69 -15.41 12.97
C THR A 420 -17.79 -14.98 11.51
N PHE A 421 -18.09 -15.93 10.65
CA PHE A 421 -18.41 -15.73 9.23
C PHE A 421 -19.93 -15.60 9.07
N ASP A 422 -20.40 -14.40 8.76
CA ASP A 422 -21.78 -14.13 8.37
C ASP A 422 -21.94 -14.30 6.85
N MET A 423 -22.82 -15.22 6.45
CA MET A 423 -23.21 -15.49 5.06
C MET A 423 -24.74 -15.36 4.90
N THR A 424 -25.44 -14.70 5.82
CA THR A 424 -26.91 -14.61 5.81
C THR A 424 -27.44 -13.92 4.54
N ALA A 425 -26.72 -12.91 4.04
CA ALA A 425 -27.02 -12.20 2.80
C ALA A 425 -26.61 -12.96 1.52
N ALA A 426 -25.72 -13.96 1.61
CA ALA A 426 -25.26 -14.78 0.49
C ALA A 426 -24.96 -16.24 0.95
N PRO A 427 -26.00 -17.04 1.26
CA PRO A 427 -25.81 -18.35 1.89
C PRO A 427 -25.09 -19.35 0.99
N THR A 428 -24.21 -20.16 1.56
CA THR A 428 -23.48 -21.19 0.80
C THR A 428 -24.26 -22.50 0.73
N LEU A 429 -24.53 -23.01 -0.48
CA LEU A 429 -25.16 -24.32 -0.64
C LEU A 429 -24.14 -25.45 -0.42
N LEU A 430 -24.35 -26.24 0.63
CA LEU A 430 -23.69 -27.51 0.87
C LEU A 430 -24.54 -28.64 0.28
N ILE A 431 -24.27 -28.97 -0.98
CA ILE A 431 -24.86 -30.14 -1.65
C ILE A 431 -24.51 -31.40 -0.85
N SER A 432 -25.47 -32.31 -0.67
CA SER A 432 -25.34 -33.59 0.04
C SER A 432 -24.12 -34.43 -0.38
N GLY A 433 -23.59 -35.21 0.56
CA GLY A 433 -22.28 -35.87 0.47
C GLY A 433 -21.17 -35.13 1.22
N ALA A 434 -19.91 -35.38 0.84
CA ALA A 434 -18.73 -34.84 1.51
C ALA A 434 -18.30 -33.46 0.97
N ARG A 435 -18.02 -32.50 1.86
CA ARG A 435 -17.53 -31.14 1.53
C ARG A 435 -16.37 -30.78 2.44
N VAL A 436 -15.22 -30.43 1.88
CA VAL A 436 -14.11 -29.86 2.66
C VAL A 436 -14.45 -28.41 2.98
N VAL A 437 -14.47 -28.08 4.27
CA VAL A 437 -14.64 -26.71 4.77
C VAL A 437 -13.35 -26.32 5.48
N ARG A 438 -12.78 -25.17 5.11
CA ARG A 438 -11.45 -24.70 5.56
C ARG A 438 -11.51 -23.24 5.96
N VAL A 439 -10.83 -22.88 7.04
CA VAL A 439 -10.61 -21.50 7.49
C VAL A 439 -9.12 -21.22 7.46
N ASP A 440 -8.74 -20.24 6.64
CA ASP A 440 -7.41 -19.67 6.58
C ASP A 440 -7.41 -18.26 7.18
N ALA A 441 -6.28 -17.82 7.72
CA ALA A 441 -6.07 -16.45 8.19
C ALA A 441 -4.61 -16.03 8.03
N ASP A 442 -4.35 -14.74 8.11
CA ASP A 442 -2.98 -14.23 8.18
C ASP A 442 -2.55 -14.25 9.66
N ILE A 443 -1.45 -14.94 9.98
CA ILE A 443 -0.85 -14.91 11.33
C ILE A 443 0.21 -13.80 11.33
N VAL A 444 0.05 -12.83 12.22
CA VAL A 444 0.89 -11.62 12.27
C VAL A 444 1.82 -11.55 13.48
N SER A 445 1.56 -12.34 14.52
CA SER A 445 2.35 -12.39 15.76
C SER A 445 2.08 -13.67 16.54
N GLY A 446 2.70 -13.81 17.71
CA GLY A 446 2.31 -14.79 18.73
C GLY A 446 3.14 -16.07 18.75
N ALA A 447 4.42 -16.03 18.35
CA ALA A 447 5.31 -17.18 18.44
C ALA A 447 5.36 -17.83 19.84
N SER A 448 5.62 -19.14 19.88
CA SER A 448 5.48 -20.03 21.04
C SER A 448 4.08 -20.17 21.65
N ARG A 449 3.06 -19.46 21.14
CA ARG A 449 1.67 -19.60 21.58
C ARG A 449 0.92 -20.67 20.77
N THR A 450 -0.17 -21.17 21.33
CA THR A 450 -0.98 -22.20 20.68
C THR A 450 -2.17 -21.63 19.90
N VAL A 451 -2.60 -22.36 18.88
CA VAL A 451 -3.78 -22.08 18.04
C VAL A 451 -4.64 -23.33 17.95
N GLN A 452 -5.91 -23.21 18.30
CA GLN A 452 -6.87 -24.32 18.24
C GLN A 452 -8.28 -23.75 18.05
N PHE A 453 -8.68 -23.53 16.79
CA PHE A 453 -10.04 -23.13 16.49
C PHE A 453 -11.01 -24.32 16.66
N SER A 454 -12.23 -24.02 17.09
CA SER A 454 -13.18 -25.01 17.60
C SER A 454 -14.62 -24.54 17.38
N LEU A 455 -15.45 -25.37 16.74
CA LEU A 455 -16.90 -25.23 16.89
C LEU A 455 -17.26 -25.85 18.24
N ARG A 456 -17.76 -25.07 19.18
CA ARG A 456 -18.02 -25.47 20.57
C ARG A 456 -19.42 -26.03 20.77
N ASN A 457 -20.42 -25.26 20.35
CA ASN A 457 -21.84 -25.49 20.61
C ASN A 457 -22.61 -25.62 19.29
N ALA A 458 -23.74 -26.33 19.30
CA ALA A 458 -24.63 -26.43 18.13
C ALA A 458 -24.99 -25.03 17.55
N ALA A 459 -25.30 -24.08 18.43
CA ALA A 459 -25.61 -22.69 18.09
C ALA A 459 -24.40 -21.82 17.65
N ASP A 460 -23.21 -22.39 17.41
CA ASP A 460 -22.09 -21.67 16.78
C ASP A 460 -22.22 -21.63 15.24
N VAL A 461 -23.09 -22.45 14.65
CA VAL A 461 -23.28 -22.56 13.18
C VAL A 461 -24.76 -22.52 12.84
N ASP A 462 -25.13 -21.87 11.73
CA ASP A 462 -26.50 -21.88 11.20
C ASP A 462 -26.53 -22.62 9.86
N PHE A 463 -26.88 -23.90 9.92
CA PHE A 463 -27.19 -24.75 8.78
C PHE A 463 -28.70 -24.81 8.57
N VAL A 464 -29.21 -24.59 7.36
CA VAL A 464 -30.65 -24.58 7.06
C VAL A 464 -31.01 -25.73 6.12
N ASP A 465 -32.07 -26.48 6.45
CA ASP A 465 -32.61 -27.51 5.56
C ASP A 465 -33.13 -26.90 4.25
N SER A 466 -32.64 -27.37 3.10
CA SER A 466 -33.03 -26.84 1.78
C SER A 466 -34.52 -27.00 1.44
N SER A 467 -35.24 -27.93 2.07
CA SER A 467 -36.68 -28.17 1.81
C SER A 467 -37.60 -27.63 2.91
N PHE A 468 -37.15 -27.63 4.17
CA PHE A 468 -37.97 -27.14 5.29
C PHE A 468 -37.69 -25.68 5.70
N GLY A 469 -36.56 -25.09 5.27
CA GLY A 469 -36.23 -23.70 5.56
C GLY A 469 -35.86 -23.40 7.02
N VAL A 470 -35.76 -24.43 7.86
CA VAL A 470 -35.43 -24.33 9.30
C VAL A 470 -33.99 -24.75 9.60
N ASN A 471 -33.45 -24.25 10.72
CA ASN A 471 -32.09 -24.52 11.14
C ASN A 471 -31.93 -25.96 11.71
N ILE A 472 -30.90 -26.69 11.28
CA ILE A 472 -30.66 -28.08 11.68
C ILE A 472 -29.56 -28.18 12.74
N THR A 473 -29.73 -29.10 13.69
CA THR A 473 -28.74 -29.35 14.74
C THR A 473 -27.52 -30.09 14.16
N PRO A 474 -26.30 -29.52 14.21
CA PRO A 474 -25.08 -30.21 13.79
C PRO A 474 -24.78 -31.39 14.73
N ALA A 475 -24.33 -32.51 14.18
CA ALA A 475 -24.00 -33.71 14.92
C ALA A 475 -22.52 -33.72 15.38
N SER A 476 -22.25 -34.44 16.47
CA SER A 476 -20.90 -34.69 17.01
C SER A 476 -20.10 -33.43 17.40
N THR A 477 -20.76 -32.34 17.79
CA THR A 477 -20.11 -31.15 18.38
C THR A 477 -19.50 -31.49 19.76
N PRO A 478 -18.35 -30.93 20.15
CA PRO A 478 -17.57 -29.87 19.49
C PRO A 478 -16.64 -30.36 18.37
N TRP A 479 -16.50 -29.59 17.30
CA TRP A 479 -15.57 -29.91 16.19
C TRP A 479 -14.23 -29.21 16.41
N THR A 480 -13.26 -29.94 16.96
CA THR A 480 -11.96 -29.41 17.41
C THR A 480 -10.82 -30.34 17.02
N ALA A 481 -9.64 -29.80 16.73
CA ALA A 481 -8.42 -30.59 16.58
C ALA A 481 -8.04 -31.28 17.90
N THR A 482 -7.58 -32.54 17.86
CA THR A 482 -7.25 -33.33 19.06
C THR A 482 -6.19 -32.66 19.94
N THR A 483 -5.20 -32.03 19.30
CA THR A 483 -4.11 -31.30 19.96
C THR A 483 -3.98 -29.93 19.32
N ALA A 484 -3.82 -28.89 20.14
CA ALA A 484 -3.54 -27.55 19.64
C ALA A 484 -2.26 -27.51 18.79
N ASN A 485 -2.20 -26.57 17.84
CA ASN A 485 -1.02 -26.30 17.03
C ASN A 485 -0.19 -25.19 17.70
N THR A 486 1.10 -25.06 17.36
CA THR A 486 2.00 -24.06 17.98
C THR A 486 2.59 -23.13 16.92
N ILE A 487 2.47 -21.82 17.12
CA ILE A 487 3.07 -20.82 16.24
C ILE A 487 4.59 -20.84 16.42
N SER A 488 5.35 -21.07 15.34
CA SER A 488 6.83 -21.15 15.33
C SER A 488 7.46 -22.23 16.23
N GLY A 489 6.68 -23.15 16.78
CA GLY A 489 7.16 -24.13 17.75
C GLY A 489 7.50 -23.51 19.12
N SER A 490 8.03 -24.31 20.04
CA SER A 490 8.32 -23.86 21.41
C SER A 490 9.44 -22.82 21.50
N SER A 491 10.43 -22.88 20.61
CA SER A 491 11.63 -22.02 20.59
C SER A 491 11.37 -20.57 20.14
N GLY A 492 10.14 -20.25 19.71
CA GLY A 492 9.81 -18.98 19.06
C GLY A 492 10.35 -18.90 17.64
N GLY A 493 10.41 -17.70 17.06
CA GLY A 493 11.01 -17.47 15.74
C GLY A 493 12.52 -17.69 15.65
N THR A 494 13.14 -17.28 14.55
CA THR A 494 14.61 -17.22 14.38
C THR A 494 15.01 -16.06 13.48
N LEU A 495 16.29 -15.74 13.43
CA LEU A 495 16.84 -14.82 12.43
C LEU A 495 18.10 -15.41 11.81
N THR A 496 18.14 -15.47 10.48
CA THR A 496 19.33 -15.84 9.72
C THR A 496 19.98 -14.60 9.11
N ILE A 497 21.31 -14.66 8.98
CA ILE A 497 22.10 -13.75 8.16
C ILE A 497 22.93 -14.65 7.25
N ALA A 498 22.91 -14.38 5.95
CA ALA A 498 23.68 -15.11 4.95
C ALA A 498 24.27 -14.12 3.95
N LYS A 499 25.43 -14.43 3.35
CA LYS A 499 25.95 -13.66 2.22
C LYS A 499 24.91 -13.66 1.09
N ASP A 500 24.55 -12.48 0.60
CA ASP A 500 23.62 -12.36 -0.53
C ASP A 500 24.35 -12.53 -1.88
N ILE A 501 23.61 -12.89 -2.93
CA ILE A 501 24.15 -13.00 -4.29
C ILE A 501 24.60 -11.64 -4.87
N SER A 502 24.08 -10.54 -4.33
CA SER A 502 24.50 -9.16 -4.62
C SER A 502 25.75 -8.71 -3.85
N SER A 503 26.36 -9.57 -3.02
CA SER A 503 27.66 -9.26 -2.40
C SER A 503 28.72 -9.07 -3.51
N PRO A 504 29.55 -8.00 -3.45
CA PRO A 504 30.57 -7.71 -4.46
C PRO A 504 31.44 -8.93 -4.79
N SER A 505 31.84 -9.06 -6.05
CA SER A 505 32.59 -10.22 -6.58
C SER A 505 33.68 -9.83 -7.59
N ILE A 506 33.95 -8.53 -7.72
CA ILE A 506 35.02 -7.95 -8.53
C ILE A 506 36.07 -7.30 -7.61
N ASN A 507 37.23 -6.96 -8.18
CA ASN A 507 38.31 -6.31 -7.46
C ASN A 507 37.87 -4.94 -6.90
N LEU A 508 38.45 -4.56 -5.76
CA LEU A 508 38.28 -3.25 -5.14
C LEU A 508 39.29 -2.26 -5.72
N VAL A 509 38.85 -1.03 -6.01
CA VAL A 509 39.76 0.08 -6.36
C VAL A 509 40.59 0.46 -5.13
N ASN A 510 41.92 0.56 -5.29
CA ASN A 510 42.81 1.03 -4.23
C ASN A 510 42.48 2.47 -3.80
N ALA A 511 42.60 2.79 -2.50
CA ALA A 511 42.24 4.09 -1.90
C ALA A 511 40.77 4.52 -2.10
N ALA A 512 39.86 3.62 -2.51
CA ALA A 512 38.46 3.94 -2.72
C ALA A 512 37.73 4.32 -1.43
N SER A 513 37.05 5.46 -1.43
CA SER A 513 36.12 5.84 -0.36
C SER A 513 34.76 5.18 -0.54
N ASP A 514 34.11 4.82 0.57
CA ASP A 514 32.78 4.19 0.60
C ASP A 514 32.61 2.93 -0.28
N ALA A 515 33.63 2.08 -0.33
CA ALA A 515 33.52 0.81 -1.02
C ALA A 515 32.54 -0.14 -0.30
N VAL A 516 31.63 -0.76 -1.06
CA VAL A 516 30.88 -1.93 -0.56
C VAL A 516 31.85 -3.11 -0.51
N ILE A 517 32.02 -3.70 0.66
CA ILE A 517 32.93 -4.84 0.88
C ILE A 517 32.19 -6.14 1.22
N GLY A 518 30.89 -6.08 1.53
CA GLY A 518 30.04 -7.26 1.64
C GLY A 518 28.55 -6.93 1.73
N THR A 519 27.70 -7.78 1.12
CA THR A 519 26.24 -7.66 1.22
C THR A 519 25.64 -8.94 1.78
N PHE A 520 24.78 -8.78 2.79
CA PHE A 520 24.23 -9.89 3.57
C PHE A 520 22.72 -9.80 3.64
N LYS A 521 22.03 -10.89 3.34
CA LYS A 521 20.58 -11.01 3.47
C LYS A 521 20.21 -11.41 4.88
N VAL A 522 19.40 -10.58 5.54
CA VAL A 522 18.89 -10.79 6.88
C VAL A 522 17.43 -11.22 6.79
N THR A 523 17.07 -12.38 7.35
CA THR A 523 15.71 -12.92 7.28
C THR A 523 15.23 -13.34 8.67
N ALA A 524 14.12 -12.75 9.12
CA ALA A 524 13.38 -13.24 10.28
C ALA A 524 12.39 -14.34 9.88
N TYR A 525 12.20 -15.31 10.77
CA TYR A 525 11.20 -16.37 10.70
C TYR A 525 10.42 -16.40 12.00
N GLY A 526 9.16 -16.78 11.96
CA GLY A 526 8.35 -17.04 13.16
C GLY A 526 7.82 -15.82 13.93
N GLU A 527 8.64 -14.80 14.17
CA GLU A 527 8.20 -13.55 14.79
C GLU A 527 9.09 -12.38 14.33
N SER A 528 8.65 -11.15 14.62
CA SER A 528 9.53 -9.99 14.41
C SER A 528 10.74 -10.06 15.35
N ILE A 529 11.94 -9.88 14.80
CA ILE A 529 13.20 -9.94 15.54
C ILE A 529 13.86 -8.57 15.52
N LYS A 530 14.04 -7.98 16.71
CA LYS A 530 14.79 -6.75 16.90
C LYS A 530 16.28 -7.08 16.97
N LEU A 531 17.04 -6.71 15.94
CA LEU A 531 18.49 -6.79 15.91
C LEU A 531 19.06 -5.51 16.54
N GLU A 532 19.61 -5.62 17.75
CA GLU A 532 20.05 -4.48 18.55
C GLU A 532 21.42 -3.96 18.14
N THR A 533 22.36 -4.87 17.90
CA THR A 533 23.70 -4.58 17.37
C THR A 533 24.08 -5.61 16.31
N ILE A 534 25.07 -5.27 15.47
CA ILE A 534 25.77 -6.22 14.61
C ILE A 534 27.28 -6.05 14.81
N ARG A 535 28.02 -7.17 14.75
CA ARG A 535 29.48 -7.17 14.75
C ARG A 535 29.95 -7.41 13.33
N ALA A 536 30.78 -6.51 12.81
CA ALA A 536 31.41 -6.64 11.51
C ALA A 536 32.93 -6.54 11.66
N THR A 537 33.64 -7.27 10.83
CA THR A 537 35.09 -7.37 10.79
C THR A 537 35.53 -7.64 9.35
N PHE A 538 36.82 -7.79 9.10
CA PHE A 538 37.34 -8.34 7.85
C PHE A 538 38.54 -9.25 8.13
N THR A 539 38.84 -10.16 7.21
CA THR A 539 40.11 -10.89 7.18
C THR A 539 40.97 -10.29 6.07
N SER A 540 42.25 -10.04 6.32
CA SER A 540 43.25 -9.60 5.34
C SER A 540 44.17 -10.74 4.89
N SER A 541 44.76 -10.63 3.70
CA SER A 541 45.91 -11.46 3.30
C SER A 541 47.26 -10.89 3.72
N ASP A 542 47.36 -9.60 4.03
CA ASP A 542 48.53 -9.00 4.69
C ASP A 542 48.16 -8.60 6.12
N ALA A 543 48.92 -9.13 7.09
CA ALA A 543 48.72 -8.91 8.53
C ALA A 543 49.11 -7.50 9.01
N GLY A 544 49.70 -6.66 8.14
CA GLY A 544 49.88 -5.23 8.39
C GLY A 544 48.57 -4.44 8.33
N ILE A 545 47.61 -4.85 7.48
CA ILE A 545 46.32 -4.16 7.30
C ILE A 545 45.38 -4.53 8.46
N THR A 546 45.57 -3.90 9.63
CA THR A 546 44.82 -4.27 10.86
C THR A 546 43.52 -3.51 11.07
N GLN A 547 43.28 -2.43 10.31
CA GLN A 547 42.08 -1.60 10.41
C GLN A 547 41.73 -0.96 9.05
N LEU A 548 40.44 -0.77 8.74
CA LEU A 548 39.98 0.02 7.60
C LEU A 548 39.20 1.26 8.06
N ARG A 549 39.34 2.36 7.31
CA ARG A 549 38.67 3.65 7.61
C ARG A 549 37.16 3.61 7.33
N ASN A 550 36.42 4.45 8.06
CA ASN A 550 35.01 4.80 7.82
C ASN A 550 34.04 3.61 7.57
N GLY A 551 34.29 2.49 8.24
CA GLY A 551 33.39 1.36 8.36
C GLY A 551 31.99 1.79 8.80
N ARG A 552 30.95 1.29 8.11
CA ARG A 552 29.55 1.48 8.50
C ARG A 552 28.61 0.44 7.90
N ILE A 553 27.42 0.35 8.47
CA ILE A 553 26.34 -0.55 8.07
C ILE A 553 25.21 0.25 7.43
N LEU A 554 24.70 -0.21 6.28
CA LEU A 554 23.44 0.25 5.70
C LEU A 554 22.45 -0.91 5.69
N ILE A 555 21.17 -0.64 5.94
CA ILE A 555 20.07 -1.59 5.73
C ILE A 555 19.13 -0.98 4.69
N ASN A 556 18.94 -1.68 3.57
CA ASN A 556 18.17 -1.20 2.41
C ASN A 556 18.56 0.24 1.97
N GLY A 557 19.86 0.55 1.98
CA GLY A 557 20.41 1.86 1.60
C GLY A 557 20.37 2.96 2.67
N VAL A 558 19.79 2.70 3.86
CA VAL A 558 19.77 3.65 4.99
C VAL A 558 20.85 3.26 6.02
N GLN A 559 21.69 4.21 6.45
CA GLN A 559 22.73 3.94 7.45
C GLN A 559 22.12 3.64 8.83
N TYR A 560 22.65 2.61 9.49
CA TYR A 560 22.36 2.27 10.89
C TYR A 560 23.66 2.20 11.71
N GLY A 561 23.67 2.84 12.87
CA GLY A 561 24.86 3.04 13.68
C GLY A 561 25.77 4.17 13.18
N SER A 562 26.75 4.53 13.99
CA SER A 562 27.79 5.49 13.64
C SER A 562 28.79 4.90 12.65
N THR A 563 29.34 5.75 11.79
CA THR A 563 30.59 5.46 11.08
C THR A 563 31.73 5.31 12.10
N ALA A 564 32.58 4.30 11.93
CA ALA A 564 33.67 3.96 12.84
C ALA A 564 34.83 3.30 12.08
N THR A 565 36.00 3.14 12.71
CA THR A 565 37.03 2.25 12.19
C THR A 565 36.51 0.81 12.14
N LEU A 566 36.72 0.10 11.03
CA LEU A 566 36.46 -1.32 10.92
C LEU A 566 37.72 -2.10 11.31
N ASN A 567 37.67 -2.87 12.39
CA ASN A 567 38.80 -3.71 12.82
C ASN A 567 38.88 -5.01 12.01
N GLU A 568 40.10 -5.55 11.87
CA GLU A 568 40.39 -6.88 11.29
C GLU A 568 40.13 -8.01 12.32
N ASP A 569 39.95 -9.26 11.89
CA ASP A 569 39.54 -10.37 12.77
C ASP A 569 40.63 -10.89 13.73
N SER A 570 41.90 -10.53 13.48
CA SER A 570 43.04 -10.76 14.37
C SER A 570 43.43 -9.53 15.21
N HIS A 571 42.78 -8.37 14.99
CA HIS A 571 43.15 -7.09 15.58
C HIS A 571 43.23 -7.13 17.12
N GLY A 572 44.42 -6.76 17.65
CA GLY A 572 44.89 -7.09 19.01
C GLY A 572 44.18 -6.44 20.21
N THR A 573 43.00 -5.86 20.03
CA THR A 573 42.13 -5.38 21.13
C THR A 573 40.69 -5.87 20.99
N LEU A 574 40.12 -5.71 19.79
CA LEU A 574 38.82 -6.23 19.40
C LEU A 574 38.87 -6.69 17.94
N ALA A 575 38.63 -7.99 17.74
CA ALA A 575 38.53 -8.70 16.46
C ALA A 575 37.32 -8.32 15.57
N TYR A 576 36.69 -7.17 15.85
CA TYR A 576 35.50 -6.66 15.18
C TYR A 576 35.20 -5.23 15.61
N THR A 577 34.35 -4.56 14.83
CA THR A 577 33.65 -3.32 15.19
C THR A 577 32.17 -3.62 15.42
N SER A 578 31.60 -3.04 16.48
CA SER A 578 30.21 -3.27 16.88
C SER A 578 29.34 -2.06 16.55
N TYR A 579 28.35 -2.23 15.70
CA TYR A 579 27.44 -1.18 15.24
C TYR A 579 26.06 -1.35 15.90
N THR A 580 25.53 -0.28 16.49
CA THR A 580 24.18 -0.27 17.07
C THR A 580 23.14 -0.06 15.99
N LEU A 581 22.23 -1.03 15.82
CA LEU A 581 21.20 -1.02 14.77
C LEU A 581 19.82 -0.66 15.34
N ASN A 582 19.36 -1.37 16.38
CA ASN A 582 17.97 -1.35 16.85
C ASN A 582 16.93 -1.56 15.71
N TYR A 583 17.25 -2.40 14.73
CA TYR A 583 16.40 -2.65 13.56
C TYR A 583 15.49 -3.86 13.75
N THR A 584 14.19 -3.73 13.52
CA THR A 584 13.24 -4.85 13.60
C THR A 584 13.02 -5.48 12.22
N VAL A 585 13.48 -6.72 12.06
CA VAL A 585 13.26 -7.54 10.86
C VAL A 585 11.94 -8.29 11.01
N VAL A 586 11.07 -8.20 10.01
CA VAL A 586 9.71 -8.77 10.03
C VAL A 586 9.67 -10.06 9.19
N PRO A 587 9.01 -11.15 9.66
CA PRO A 587 8.87 -12.38 8.88
C PRO A 587 8.28 -12.15 7.49
N GLY A 588 8.81 -12.86 6.50
CA GLY A 588 8.41 -12.71 5.10
C GLY A 588 8.94 -11.43 4.41
N SER A 589 9.55 -10.49 5.15
CA SER A 589 10.18 -9.28 4.61
C SER A 589 11.69 -9.26 4.92
N PRO A 590 12.50 -10.06 4.21
CA PRO A 590 13.95 -10.05 4.37
C PRO A 590 14.56 -8.73 3.88
N VAL A 591 15.64 -8.31 4.49
CA VAL A 591 16.32 -7.04 4.21
C VAL A 591 17.78 -7.28 3.80
N LEU A 592 18.35 -6.34 3.03
CA LEU A 592 19.77 -6.36 2.67
C LEU A 592 20.54 -5.46 3.62
N LEU A 593 21.58 -6.03 4.24
CA LEU A 593 22.56 -5.37 5.08
C LEU A 593 23.85 -5.24 4.28
N GLU A 594 24.25 -4.01 3.95
CA GLU A 594 25.53 -3.70 3.33
C GLU A 594 26.55 -3.32 4.41
N LEU A 595 27.75 -3.86 4.29
CA LEU A 595 28.94 -3.44 5.03
C LEU A 595 29.84 -2.66 4.06
N ARG A 596 30.16 -1.42 4.43
CA ARG A 596 31.01 -0.51 3.65
C ARG A 596 32.18 0.00 4.48
N ALA A 597 33.29 0.32 3.82
CA ALA A 597 34.47 0.97 4.40
C ALA A 597 35.24 1.73 3.31
N ASP A 598 36.18 2.60 3.71
CA ASP A 598 37.20 3.11 2.80
C ASP A 598 38.35 2.10 2.70
N ILE A 599 38.88 1.89 1.50
CA ILE A 599 40.00 0.98 1.22
C ILE A 599 41.32 1.72 1.52
N TYR A 600 41.54 2.00 2.80
CA TYR A 600 42.71 2.71 3.33
C TYR A 600 42.96 2.22 4.77
N ASP A 601 44.19 1.83 5.10
CA ASP A 601 44.55 1.31 6.43
C ASP A 601 44.59 2.41 7.52
N ASN A 602 44.09 2.08 8.72
CA ASN A 602 43.86 3.04 9.79
C ASN A 602 44.81 2.90 10.98
N ASP A 603 45.76 1.95 10.98
CA ASP A 603 46.66 1.73 12.11
C ASP A 603 47.62 2.92 12.39
N GLY A 604 47.88 3.73 11.36
CA GLY A 604 48.81 4.87 11.36
C GLY A 604 49.68 4.91 10.11
N THR A 605 49.88 3.76 9.48
CA THR A 605 50.49 3.54 8.16
C THR A 605 49.39 3.33 7.11
N ASP A 606 49.74 3.26 5.82
CA ASP A 606 48.89 2.65 4.81
C ASP A 606 49.59 1.39 4.27
N SER A 607 49.18 0.22 4.75
CA SER A 607 49.86 -1.06 4.47
C SER A 607 49.42 -1.70 3.14
N ILE A 608 48.46 -1.10 2.43
CA ILE A 608 47.75 -1.72 1.30
C ILE A 608 48.62 -1.78 0.03
N THR A 609 48.96 -2.99 -0.40
CA THR A 609 49.67 -3.28 -1.65
C THR A 609 48.70 -3.74 -2.75
N ALA A 610 48.43 -2.83 -3.67
CA ALA A 610 47.50 -3.06 -4.77
C ALA A 610 48.00 -4.11 -5.77
N GLY A 611 47.17 -5.12 -6.04
CA GLY A 611 47.42 -6.22 -6.96
C GLY A 611 47.84 -7.53 -6.28
N THR A 612 48.28 -7.48 -5.02
CA THR A 612 48.55 -8.66 -4.18
C THR A 612 47.49 -8.86 -3.12
N ASP A 613 47.01 -7.78 -2.53
CA ASP A 613 46.31 -7.86 -1.26
C ASP A 613 44.81 -8.10 -1.44
N THR A 614 44.24 -8.85 -0.51
CA THR A 614 42.84 -9.28 -0.56
C THR A 614 42.18 -9.10 0.80
N ILE A 615 40.91 -8.70 0.79
CA ILE A 615 40.09 -8.64 2.00
C ILE A 615 38.82 -9.49 1.84
N ASN A 616 38.35 -10.09 2.94
CA ASN A 616 37.03 -10.69 3.02
C ASN A 616 36.27 -10.10 4.21
N ALA A 617 35.24 -9.30 3.92
CA ALA A 617 34.43 -8.68 4.96
C ALA A 617 33.49 -9.71 5.60
N THR A 618 33.43 -9.74 6.93
CA THR A 618 32.73 -10.79 7.69
C THR A 618 31.78 -10.18 8.72
N ILE A 619 30.53 -10.65 8.74
CA ILE A 619 29.64 -10.44 9.88
C ILE A 619 30.01 -11.47 10.95
N ALA A 620 30.65 -11.02 12.02
CA ALA A 620 31.13 -11.88 13.10
C ALA A 620 29.96 -12.46 13.92
N ALA A 621 30.23 -13.54 14.66
CA ALA A 621 29.22 -14.17 15.50
C ALA A 621 28.65 -13.18 16.55
N GLY A 622 27.32 -13.17 16.64
CA GLY A 622 26.57 -12.31 17.55
C GLY A 622 26.76 -12.68 19.02
N SER A 623 26.28 -11.82 19.91
CA SER A 623 26.35 -12.02 21.36
C SER A 623 25.11 -11.45 22.01
N THR A 624 24.06 -12.29 22.10
CA THR A 624 22.74 -11.93 22.68
C THR A 624 22.14 -10.65 22.08
N ASN A 625 22.44 -10.39 20.81
CA ASN A 625 22.20 -9.12 20.10
C ASN A 625 20.90 -9.10 19.27
N ALA A 626 20.14 -10.21 19.26
CA ALA A 626 18.82 -10.30 18.65
C ALA A 626 17.77 -10.60 19.71
N GLN A 627 16.74 -9.77 19.81
CA GLN A 627 15.60 -9.91 20.73
C GLN A 627 14.33 -10.30 19.98
N ARG A 628 13.57 -11.21 20.58
CA ARG A 628 12.28 -11.71 20.11
C ARG A 628 11.15 -10.77 20.54
N VAL A 629 10.35 -10.27 19.60
CA VAL A 629 9.33 -9.25 19.91
C VAL A 629 8.10 -9.85 20.63
N ASP A 630 7.70 -11.09 20.31
CA ASP A 630 6.49 -11.70 20.88
C ASP A 630 6.79 -12.68 22.02
N SER A 631 7.84 -13.49 21.85
CA SER A 631 8.25 -14.53 22.81
C SER A 631 9.31 -14.06 23.82
N LEU A 632 9.79 -12.82 23.68
CA LEU A 632 10.60 -12.05 24.65
C LEU A 632 11.97 -12.60 25.08
N GLY A 633 12.44 -13.71 24.48
CA GLY A 633 13.82 -14.18 24.65
C GLY A 633 14.84 -13.41 23.79
N SER A 634 16.14 -13.58 24.08
CA SER A 634 17.24 -13.04 23.28
C SER A 634 18.23 -14.13 22.85
N PHE A 635 18.91 -13.94 21.72
CA PHE A 635 19.87 -14.88 21.14
C PHE A 635 20.96 -14.17 20.33
N SER A 636 22.03 -14.89 19.97
CA SER A 636 23.08 -14.38 19.09
C SER A 636 22.68 -14.49 17.63
N ALA A 637 22.80 -13.40 16.87
CA ALA A 637 22.61 -13.40 15.42
C ALA A 637 23.72 -12.62 14.70
N PRO A 638 24.44 -13.22 13.74
CA PRO A 638 24.36 -14.64 13.36
C PRO A 638 24.92 -15.55 14.46
N ALA A 639 24.54 -16.83 14.46
CA ALA A 639 25.03 -17.81 15.45
C ALA A 639 26.49 -18.22 15.19
N SER A 640 26.96 -18.10 13.96
CA SER A 640 28.34 -18.30 13.50
C SER A 640 28.75 -17.10 12.63
N ALA A 641 30.06 -16.89 12.42
CA ALA A 641 30.51 -15.86 11.48
C ALA A 641 30.02 -16.13 10.04
N VAL A 642 29.79 -15.06 9.28
CA VAL A 642 29.30 -15.09 7.89
C VAL A 642 30.21 -14.22 7.03
N ALA A 643 31.06 -14.87 6.24
CA ALA A 643 32.01 -14.23 5.33
C ALA A 643 31.36 -13.78 4.02
N SER A 644 31.92 -12.75 3.39
CA SER A 644 31.55 -12.25 2.06
C SER A 644 32.28 -13.04 0.96
N ASN A 645 32.51 -12.42 -0.20
CA ASN A 645 33.50 -12.91 -1.16
C ASN A 645 34.86 -12.32 -0.78
N THR A 646 35.95 -13.02 -1.10
CA THR A 646 37.29 -12.41 -1.01
C THR A 646 37.50 -11.52 -2.22
N LEU A 647 37.95 -10.28 -2.00
CA LEU A 647 38.09 -9.24 -3.00
C LEU A 647 39.55 -8.79 -3.05
N THR A 648 40.19 -8.86 -4.23
CA THR A 648 41.54 -8.30 -4.42
C THR A 648 41.47 -6.78 -4.51
N ILE A 649 42.29 -6.07 -3.75
CA ILE A 649 42.50 -4.63 -3.89
C ILE A 649 43.48 -4.42 -5.05
N ALA A 650 43.13 -3.61 -6.04
CA ALA A 650 43.99 -3.34 -7.19
C ALA A 650 43.91 -1.88 -7.66
N SER A 651 44.98 -1.42 -8.30
CA SER A 651 45.07 -0.11 -8.92
C SER A 651 44.62 -0.18 -10.38
N THR A 652 44.08 0.93 -10.86
CA THR A 652 43.68 1.10 -12.26
C THR A 652 44.88 0.97 -13.18
N SER A 653 44.80 0.05 -14.14
CA SER A 653 45.84 -0.20 -15.13
C SER A 653 45.23 -0.41 -16.52
N LEU A 654 46.04 -0.18 -17.55
CA LEU A 654 45.75 -0.48 -18.94
C LEU A 654 46.94 -1.22 -19.53
N THR A 655 46.70 -2.30 -20.26
CA THR A 655 47.76 -3.08 -20.91
C THR A 655 47.58 -3.05 -22.42
N LEU A 656 48.37 -2.22 -23.10
CA LEU A 656 48.45 -2.21 -24.57
C LEU A 656 49.46 -3.28 -25.03
N SER A 657 49.11 -4.01 -26.09
CA SER A 657 49.93 -5.08 -26.67
C SER A 657 49.79 -5.11 -28.19
N LYS A 658 50.83 -5.50 -28.93
CA LYS A 658 50.70 -5.77 -30.38
C LYS A 658 49.73 -6.94 -30.58
N ASN A 659 48.80 -6.83 -31.53
CA ASN A 659 47.92 -7.93 -31.87
C ASN A 659 48.75 -9.05 -32.55
N GLY A 660 49.03 -10.13 -31.82
CA GLY A 660 49.85 -11.25 -32.31
C GLY A 660 49.28 -12.00 -33.52
N THR A 661 48.01 -11.79 -33.90
CA THR A 661 47.44 -12.32 -35.15
C THR A 661 47.75 -11.46 -36.37
N TYR A 662 48.19 -10.21 -36.16
CA TYR A 662 48.56 -9.28 -37.20
C TYR A 662 50.09 -9.25 -37.36
N THR A 663 50.56 -10.11 -38.28
CA THR A 663 51.98 -10.24 -38.64
C THR A 663 52.47 -9.02 -39.41
N ASN A 664 53.77 -8.96 -39.70
CA ASN A 664 54.30 -8.07 -40.72
C ASN A 664 53.56 -8.33 -42.05
N GLN A 665 53.28 -7.27 -42.80
CA GLN A 665 52.57 -7.32 -44.08
C GLN A 665 53.52 -6.96 -45.23
N THR A 666 53.07 -7.19 -46.46
CA THR A 666 53.72 -6.72 -47.68
C THR A 666 52.63 -6.30 -48.66
N THR A 667 52.82 -5.19 -49.35
CA THR A 667 51.84 -4.61 -50.27
C THR A 667 52.55 -4.04 -51.51
N THR A 668 51.76 -3.61 -52.50
CA THR A 668 52.22 -2.89 -53.69
C THR A 668 51.52 -1.55 -53.73
N LEU A 669 52.26 -0.46 -53.94
CA LEU A 669 51.70 0.88 -54.04
C LEU A 669 50.98 1.08 -55.39
N PRO A 670 49.91 1.91 -55.45
CA PRO A 670 49.21 2.52 -54.32
C PRO A 670 48.26 1.52 -53.62
N ALA A 671 48.09 1.68 -52.30
CA ALA A 671 47.25 0.83 -51.47
C ALA A 671 46.33 1.67 -50.55
N ASN A 672 45.07 1.83 -50.96
CA ASN A 672 44.07 2.63 -50.24
C ASN A 672 43.43 1.83 -49.09
N GLY A 673 43.18 2.49 -47.96
CA GLY A 673 42.61 1.88 -46.75
C GLY A 673 43.44 0.71 -46.24
N PHE A 674 44.77 0.77 -46.41
CA PHE A 674 45.67 -0.28 -46.01
C PHE A 674 45.83 -0.27 -44.49
N LYS A 675 45.56 -1.41 -43.85
CA LYS A 675 45.87 -1.57 -42.42
C LYS A 675 47.37 -1.60 -42.26
N ILE A 676 47.92 -0.70 -41.45
CA ILE A 676 49.34 -0.63 -41.14
C ILE A 676 49.64 -1.21 -39.76
N GLY A 677 48.73 -1.05 -38.79
CA GLY A 677 48.94 -1.52 -37.41
C GLY A 677 47.71 -2.16 -36.76
N SER A 678 47.95 -3.03 -35.77
CA SER A 678 46.89 -3.58 -34.91
C SER A 678 47.42 -3.92 -33.52
N TRP A 679 46.66 -3.51 -32.50
CA TRP A 679 46.96 -3.69 -31.08
C TRP A 679 45.72 -4.15 -30.32
N ASN A 680 45.94 -4.80 -29.18
CA ASN A 680 44.91 -5.15 -28.21
C ASN A 680 45.18 -4.37 -26.92
N LEU A 681 44.19 -3.59 -26.48
CA LEU A 681 44.20 -2.81 -25.24
C LEU A 681 43.28 -3.49 -24.23
N ALA A 682 43.87 -4.10 -23.20
CA ALA A 682 43.12 -4.64 -22.07
C ALA A 682 42.78 -3.51 -21.07
N GLY A 683 41.52 -3.45 -20.67
CA GLY A 683 41.00 -2.49 -19.69
C GLY A 683 41.29 -2.88 -18.23
N SER A 684 41.10 -1.92 -17.34
CA SER A 684 41.24 -2.11 -15.89
C SER A 684 40.25 -3.15 -15.35
N SER A 685 40.67 -3.88 -14.31
CA SER A 685 39.85 -4.86 -13.59
C SER A 685 39.05 -4.27 -12.43
N VAL A 686 39.22 -2.98 -12.13
CA VAL A 686 38.61 -2.31 -10.96
C VAL A 686 37.67 -1.15 -11.31
N GLU A 687 37.97 -0.34 -12.33
CA GLU A 687 37.15 0.82 -12.70
C GLU A 687 37.12 1.05 -14.23
N PRO A 688 36.08 1.70 -14.78
CA PRO A 688 36.02 2.02 -16.20
C PRO A 688 36.96 3.18 -16.54
N VAL A 689 37.75 3.06 -17.62
CA VAL A 689 38.80 4.03 -17.96
C VAL A 689 38.40 4.87 -19.17
N LEU A 690 38.46 6.20 -19.05
CA LEU A 690 38.19 7.12 -20.15
C LEU A 690 39.43 7.26 -21.06
N LEU A 691 39.32 6.75 -22.28
CA LEU A 691 40.32 6.91 -23.33
C LEU A 691 40.10 8.26 -24.03
N SER A 692 40.89 9.27 -23.65
CA SER A 692 40.86 10.60 -24.25
C SER A 692 41.51 10.62 -25.64
N THR A 693 42.77 10.19 -25.71
CA THR A 693 43.61 10.24 -26.92
C THR A 693 44.38 8.93 -27.11
N LEU A 694 44.55 8.50 -28.35
CA LEU A 694 45.56 7.52 -28.74
C LEU A 694 46.63 8.25 -29.57
N SER A 695 47.89 8.17 -29.15
CA SER A 695 49.03 8.60 -29.96
C SER A 695 49.64 7.39 -30.66
N PHE A 696 50.06 7.56 -31.90
CA PHE A 696 50.85 6.57 -32.65
C PHE A 696 52.16 7.23 -33.09
N ASP A 697 53.19 6.40 -33.17
CA ASP A 697 54.46 6.72 -33.79
C ASP A 697 54.63 5.82 -35.01
N VAL A 698 55.38 6.26 -36.01
CA VAL A 698 55.73 5.47 -37.20
C VAL A 698 57.25 5.59 -37.35
N ASP A 699 57.94 4.45 -37.34
CA ASP A 699 59.38 4.36 -37.55
C ASP A 699 59.68 3.67 -38.89
N GLU A 700 60.31 4.38 -39.83
CA GLU A 700 61.01 3.77 -40.96
C GLU A 700 62.12 2.78 -40.50
N SER A 701 62.27 1.65 -41.20
CA SER A 701 63.26 0.62 -40.84
C SER A 701 63.89 -0.11 -42.02
N GLY A 702 64.61 0.63 -42.85
CA GLY A 702 65.47 0.09 -43.92
C GLY A 702 65.97 1.18 -44.87
N ILE A 703 67.25 1.16 -45.25
CA ILE A 703 67.83 2.24 -46.08
C ILE A 703 67.58 1.97 -47.58
N THR A 704 66.39 2.32 -48.06
CA THR A 704 66.07 2.54 -49.49
C THR A 704 65.01 3.64 -49.59
N THR A 705 65.39 4.83 -50.04
CA THR A 705 64.55 6.05 -50.11
C THR A 705 63.60 6.02 -51.31
N GLU A 706 62.55 5.20 -51.21
CA GLU A 706 61.47 5.04 -52.21
C GLU A 706 60.11 4.77 -51.52
N PHE A 707 60.04 4.90 -50.19
CA PHE A 707 58.80 4.95 -49.41
C PHE A 707 59.08 5.55 -48.02
N ASP A 708 58.42 6.66 -47.68
CA ASP A 708 58.63 7.41 -46.42
C ASP A 708 57.34 7.60 -45.58
N GLU A 709 57.46 8.25 -44.43
CA GLU A 709 56.34 8.62 -43.56
C GLU A 709 55.39 9.70 -44.13
N GLY A 710 55.79 10.41 -45.19
CA GLY A 710 55.01 11.37 -45.99
C GLY A 710 54.13 10.74 -47.08
N ASP A 711 54.57 9.64 -47.69
CA ASP A 711 53.77 8.78 -48.61
C ASP A 711 52.51 8.17 -47.93
N MET A 712 52.41 8.32 -46.61
CA MET A 712 51.29 7.91 -45.79
C MET A 712 50.28 9.05 -45.65
N THR A 713 49.13 8.90 -46.32
CA THR A 713 48.04 9.89 -46.31
C THR A 713 46.77 9.33 -45.66
N ASN A 714 45.82 10.20 -45.30
CA ASN A 714 44.50 9.81 -44.78
C ASN A 714 44.57 8.79 -43.61
N LEU A 715 45.43 9.04 -42.62
CA LEU A 715 45.63 8.12 -41.51
C LEU A 715 44.40 8.10 -40.60
N TYR A 716 43.82 6.93 -40.34
CA TYR A 716 42.66 6.79 -39.45
C TYR A 716 42.71 5.56 -38.54
N VAL A 717 42.10 5.69 -37.37
CA VAL A 717 42.03 4.63 -36.35
C VAL A 717 40.62 4.04 -36.31
N VAL A 718 40.51 2.72 -36.30
CA VAL A 718 39.28 1.99 -35.96
C VAL A 718 39.46 1.35 -34.59
N VAL A 719 38.70 1.81 -33.59
CA VAL A 719 38.65 1.19 -32.26
C VAL A 719 37.43 0.29 -32.18
N LYS A 720 37.60 -0.97 -31.78
CA LYS A 720 36.55 -2.00 -31.75
C LYS A 720 36.44 -2.67 -30.39
N ASN A 721 35.22 -2.97 -29.96
CA ASN A 721 34.94 -3.93 -28.89
C ASN A 721 34.32 -5.17 -29.56
N GLY A 722 35.06 -6.30 -29.53
CA GLY A 722 34.76 -7.45 -30.39
C GLY A 722 34.71 -7.04 -31.86
N SER A 723 33.61 -7.40 -32.55
CA SER A 723 33.36 -6.99 -33.95
C SER A 723 32.78 -5.58 -34.10
N THR A 724 32.37 -4.93 -33.00
CA THR A 724 31.65 -3.65 -33.04
C THR A 724 32.63 -2.49 -33.02
N ILE A 725 32.56 -1.59 -34.01
CA ILE A 725 33.31 -0.32 -33.98
C ILE A 725 32.70 0.56 -32.87
N VAL A 726 33.54 1.01 -31.93
CA VAL A 726 33.14 1.85 -30.79
C VAL A 726 33.68 3.28 -30.86
N ALA A 727 34.77 3.51 -31.62
CA ALA A 727 35.22 4.85 -31.96
C ALA A 727 35.94 4.87 -33.32
N GLN A 728 35.70 5.94 -34.08
CA GLN A 728 36.38 6.31 -35.33
C GLN A 728 36.65 7.82 -35.27
N PRO A 729 37.84 8.24 -34.79
CA PRO A 729 38.28 9.64 -34.89
C PRO A 729 38.33 10.12 -36.34
N THR A 730 38.31 11.43 -36.53
CA THR A 730 38.57 12.07 -37.84
C THR A 730 39.97 11.68 -38.35
N PRO A 731 40.14 11.37 -39.64
CA PRO A 731 41.46 11.10 -40.22
C PRO A 731 42.42 12.28 -40.14
N LEU A 732 43.72 12.00 -40.09
CA LEU A 732 44.81 12.95 -40.27
C LEU A 732 45.26 12.96 -41.75
N SER A 733 45.73 14.10 -42.27
CA SER A 733 45.98 14.26 -43.70
C SER A 733 47.21 13.51 -44.22
N THR A 734 48.31 13.56 -43.47
CA THR A 734 49.66 13.12 -43.83
C THR A 734 50.43 12.75 -42.55
N GLY A 735 51.40 11.85 -42.64
CA GLY A 735 52.44 11.71 -41.61
C GLY A 735 53.46 12.86 -41.64
N SER A 736 54.42 12.83 -40.72
CA SER A 736 55.62 13.69 -40.69
C SER A 736 56.65 13.06 -39.76
N THR A 737 57.93 13.21 -40.09
CA THR A 737 59.04 12.52 -39.41
C THR A 737 59.11 12.87 -37.92
N GLY A 738 58.82 11.90 -37.05
CA GLY A 738 58.80 12.06 -35.59
C GLY A 738 57.59 12.78 -35.00
N ASP A 739 56.49 12.95 -35.76
CA ASP A 739 55.26 13.55 -35.24
C ASP A 739 54.39 12.53 -34.50
N ASN A 740 54.01 12.85 -33.26
CA ASN A 740 53.09 12.01 -32.49
C ASN A 740 51.65 12.13 -33.04
N LEU A 741 51.20 11.10 -33.76
CA LEU A 741 49.91 11.03 -34.46
C LEU A 741 48.76 10.89 -33.46
N ASN A 742 48.27 12.02 -32.95
CA ASN A 742 47.29 12.08 -31.87
C ASN A 742 45.84 12.05 -32.37
N PHE A 743 45.11 10.98 -32.04
CA PHE A 743 43.69 10.80 -32.35
C PHE A 743 42.81 10.93 -31.10
N SER A 744 41.85 11.86 -31.10
CA SER A 744 40.88 12.01 -30.00
C SER A 744 39.77 10.96 -30.06
N ILE A 745 39.70 10.08 -29.06
CA ILE A 745 38.80 8.92 -29.02
C ILE A 745 37.57 9.16 -28.14
N ASN A 746 37.74 9.79 -26.97
CA ASN A 746 36.70 10.07 -25.98
C ASN A 746 35.75 8.88 -25.67
N TYR A 747 36.32 7.69 -25.43
CA TYR A 747 35.57 6.45 -25.18
C TYR A 747 35.86 5.88 -23.78
N THR A 748 34.80 5.63 -23.00
CA THR A 748 34.91 4.96 -21.70
C THR A 748 34.96 3.44 -21.88
N LEU A 749 36.13 2.83 -21.66
CA LEU A 749 36.35 1.39 -21.65
C LEU A 749 35.79 0.78 -20.35
N PRO A 750 34.76 -0.10 -20.39
CA PRO A 750 34.21 -0.70 -19.18
C PRO A 750 35.17 -1.67 -18.48
N VAL A 751 34.93 -1.92 -17.19
CA VAL A 751 35.70 -2.86 -16.35
C VAL A 751 35.80 -4.24 -17.02
N GLY A 752 37.02 -4.79 -17.05
CA GLY A 752 37.31 -6.14 -17.55
C GLY A 752 37.12 -6.34 -19.07
N GLN A 753 36.81 -5.29 -19.83
CA GLN A 753 36.69 -5.35 -21.29
C GLN A 753 38.04 -5.11 -21.98
N SER A 754 38.14 -5.48 -23.25
CA SER A 754 39.31 -5.21 -24.09
C SER A 754 38.88 -4.63 -25.43
N LEU A 755 39.74 -3.77 -26.00
CA LEU A 755 39.54 -3.18 -27.32
C LEU A 755 40.59 -3.69 -28.30
N SER A 756 40.19 -3.90 -29.55
CA SER A 756 41.14 -3.95 -30.67
C SER A 756 41.26 -2.57 -31.28
N ILE A 757 42.49 -2.11 -31.45
CA ILE A 757 42.84 -0.84 -32.06
C ILE A 757 43.51 -1.17 -33.39
N GLU A 758 43.03 -0.61 -34.48
CA GLU A 758 43.57 -0.80 -35.82
C GLU A 758 43.89 0.56 -36.44
N LEU A 759 45.10 0.72 -36.96
CA LEU A 759 45.54 1.93 -37.67
C LEU A 759 45.62 1.64 -39.17
N PHE A 760 45.10 2.56 -39.97
CA PHE A 760 45.01 2.50 -41.42
C PHE A 760 45.57 3.77 -42.05
N ALA A 761 46.02 3.68 -43.31
CA ALA A 761 46.41 4.80 -44.15
C ALA A 761 46.13 4.51 -45.64
N ASP A 762 46.07 5.54 -46.47
CA ASP A 762 46.21 5.45 -47.92
C ASP A 762 47.70 5.61 -48.25
N LEU A 763 48.32 4.58 -48.85
CA LEU A 763 49.76 4.54 -49.16
C LEU A 763 49.99 4.77 -50.66
N ALA A 764 50.81 5.75 -51.04
CA ALA A 764 51.21 5.96 -52.44
C ALA A 764 52.53 6.72 -52.55
N ASP A 765 53.45 6.20 -53.38
CA ASP A 765 54.69 6.86 -53.81
C ASP A 765 54.38 8.24 -54.43
N ASP A 766 54.88 9.31 -53.81
CA ASP A 766 54.69 10.70 -54.22
C ASP A 766 55.68 11.16 -55.32
N THR A 767 56.72 10.37 -55.59
CA THR A 767 57.83 10.59 -56.55
C THR A 767 58.75 11.79 -56.28
N LEU A 768 58.64 12.44 -55.11
CA LEU A 768 59.62 13.42 -54.64
C LEU A 768 60.88 12.73 -54.12
N ASP A 769 60.72 11.57 -53.48
CA ASP A 769 61.82 10.83 -52.86
C ASP A 769 62.71 10.14 -53.89
N LYS A 770 63.96 10.62 -54.00
CA LYS A 770 64.87 10.25 -55.09
C LYS A 770 66.14 9.61 -54.54
N VAL A 771 66.24 8.30 -54.78
CA VAL A 771 67.48 7.54 -54.65
C VAL A 771 68.62 8.26 -55.38
N ALA A 772 69.65 8.66 -54.63
CA ALA A 772 70.93 9.06 -55.19
C ALA A 772 71.68 7.78 -55.65
N GLY A 773 71.64 7.51 -56.96
CA GLY A 773 72.17 6.29 -57.58
C GLY A 773 73.68 6.23 -57.81
#